data_AF-A0AAQ5Y3E0-F1
#
_entry.id   AF-A0AAQ5Y3E0-F1
#
_cell.length_a   1.000
_cell.length_b   1.000
_cell.length_c   1.000
_cell.angle_alpha   90.00
_cell.angle_beta   90.00
_cell.angle_gamma   90.00
#
_symmetry.space_group_name_H-M   'P 1'
#
loop_
_entity.id
_entity.type
_entity.pdbx_description
1 polymer ?
#
loop_
_entity_poly.entity_id
_entity_poly.type
_entity_poly.pdbx_seq_one_letter_code
_entity_poly.pdbx_strand_id
1 'polypeptide(L)'
;MASFVAEVLASSGKLEKEDLSGKVSKMSRKVEDTKEEVCEMINKRYSDFLPTLQGSEDLMVQVETVSKEMDALKTCIETEVRPNIHMAVAEYTKLKQQLEKNTVIITMLGHLKEFHSAMEEFNKALQEKKYVDAANQLERARDNVDSLKSWKISQLPLLSAINSELTVQRENLIYHLGDEWKRLVIWTLPSSKGKTSSENLLKMCQMLIHNACNGDGELKPSALLCCILQALAIQGELQHKIKLFSQVLLKNMLKPLVMYASLSVRVTEQQDEGTILALQCLEESHEERSAPSQVYSKLLLVLKTLHSHLLDPERSSGPDVSIGDKKLSAILGELIWEELSRCIIHECLVHSIPTNSSQLEKYNTVIKETEDFEKSLKEMEYLHGDSTDLLKYARDVNCHFASKKCKDVIVAARKLMTSKMHNTVKITPESKLRLPKLPAPSSEVKVKQDIVKEEAMMENSKQLSAWSLRLPACRISESVQQLMELALNTLCEAVGSSTQCALQLFFTVRNIFQLFYDVVPTYHKENLLKFPHLAAIQHNNCMYLAHHLLTLGHHFRSHLPNPLSDGVATFVDMVPGFRKLGAQCFLTQLNVQRAELLERLSTAHNFCNLDDEDNYIAASKAVRQVIHQLKQLGTVWQDVLPVGIYCKAMGNLLNTAITEVIAKIMMLEDISSEDGEHLHTLCQTIIEEGPLVFIPLAEEHKNRKYQEEVPLYVKKWSTFKELVIVLRANLQEIVDRWADSKGPLAVEFSSSEVKSLIRALFQNTERRAVALTKIK
;
A
#
# COMPACT_ATOMS: atom_id res chain seq x y z
N MET A 1 106.52 18.30 68.03
CA MET A 1 106.84 18.50 69.46
C MET A 1 107.30 17.15 70.01
N ALA A 2 108.39 17.05 70.79
CA ALA A 2 108.66 17.82 72.00
C ALA A 2 107.61 17.50 73.11
N SER A 3 107.99 17.74 74.35
CA SER A 3 107.55 16.91 75.47
C SER A 3 106.14 17.25 75.95
N PHE A 4 105.08 16.52 75.57
CA PHE A 4 103.72 16.89 76.03
C PHE A 4 103.62 17.13 77.56
N VAL A 5 104.30 16.33 78.39
CA VAL A 5 104.44 16.54 79.84
C VAL A 5 105.92 16.72 80.24
N ALA A 6 106.66 17.50 79.45
CA ALA A 6 107.81 18.31 79.90
C ALA A 6 107.97 19.66 79.12
N GLU A 7 106.98 20.03 78.32
CA GLU A 7 106.75 21.29 77.57
C GLU A 7 105.47 21.98 78.11
N VAL A 8 104.51 21.19 78.63
CA VAL A 8 103.75 21.57 79.86
C VAL A 8 104.66 21.54 81.10
N LEU A 9 105.86 20.97 80.98
CA LEU A 9 106.97 20.91 81.95
C LEU A 9 107.61 22.24 82.34
N ALA A 10 106.99 23.33 81.89
CA ALA A 10 106.57 24.45 82.72
C ALA A 10 105.86 24.04 84.06
N SER A 11 106.40 23.06 84.80
CA SER A 11 105.94 22.45 86.08
C SER A 11 106.64 21.11 86.52
N SER A 12 107.81 20.74 85.97
CA SER A 12 108.78 19.72 86.47
C SER A 12 108.34 18.29 86.96
N GLY A 13 108.47 17.28 86.07
CA GLY A 13 108.74 15.85 86.35
C GLY A 13 107.66 14.96 87.01
N LYS A 14 107.85 13.62 86.87
CA LYS A 14 107.10 12.49 87.52
C LYS A 14 105.62 12.33 87.10
N LEU A 15 105.05 11.14 86.84
CA LEU A 15 105.53 9.76 86.56
C LEU A 15 104.83 9.31 85.22
N GLU A 16 104.49 8.08 84.81
CA GLU A 16 104.56 6.71 85.35
C GLU A 16 104.74 5.68 84.19
N LYS A 17 103.95 4.59 84.10
CA LYS A 17 104.41 3.31 83.50
C LYS A 17 103.64 2.76 82.27
N GLU A 18 102.67 3.46 81.68
CA GLU A 18 101.76 2.85 80.67
C GLU A 18 101.83 3.39 79.21
N ASP A 19 102.46 4.53 78.90
CA ASP A 19 102.23 5.26 77.62
C ASP A 19 103.30 5.10 76.50
N LEU A 20 104.11 4.04 76.48
CA LEU A 20 105.25 3.94 75.54
C LEU A 20 105.21 2.81 74.50
N SER A 21 104.42 1.75 74.67
CA SER A 21 104.35 0.62 73.72
C SER A 21 103.78 1.02 72.35
N GLY A 22 102.92 2.03 72.30
CA GLY A 22 102.38 2.59 71.05
C GLY A 22 103.42 3.32 70.20
N LYS A 23 104.60 3.67 70.76
CA LYS A 23 105.65 4.36 70.02
C LYS A 23 106.53 3.38 69.24
N VAL A 24 106.09 3.20 68.00
CA VAL A 24 106.98 3.25 66.83
C VAL A 24 107.76 1.96 66.55
N SER A 25 107.04 0.84 66.76
CA SER A 25 106.88 -0.22 65.74
C SER A 25 106.88 0.30 64.28
N LYS A 26 106.37 1.52 64.04
CA LYS A 26 106.48 2.29 62.79
C LYS A 26 107.92 2.48 62.24
N MET A 27 109.00 2.37 63.05
CA MET A 27 110.37 2.56 62.55
C MET A 27 110.96 1.29 61.92
N SER A 28 110.62 0.11 62.42
CA SER A 28 111.05 -1.19 61.85
C SER A 28 110.59 -1.40 60.41
N ARG A 29 109.61 -0.61 59.95
CA ARG A 29 108.98 -0.71 58.62
C ARG A 29 109.47 0.32 57.60
N LYS A 30 110.69 0.86 57.80
CA LYS A 30 111.24 1.91 56.92
C LYS A 30 112.74 1.84 56.65
N VAL A 31 113.39 0.73 57.05
CA VAL A 31 114.83 0.48 56.85
C VAL A 31 115.05 -0.68 55.88
N GLU A 32 114.27 -1.76 56.02
CA GLU A 32 114.52 -3.00 55.26
C GLU A 32 114.17 -2.83 53.77
N ASP A 33 113.08 -2.13 53.45
CA ASP A 33 112.62 -1.79 52.09
C ASP A 33 113.72 -1.16 51.21
N THR A 34 114.74 -0.51 51.79
CA THR A 34 115.79 0.22 51.04
C THR A 34 117.07 -0.58 50.76
N LYS A 35 117.18 -1.81 51.29
CA LYS A 35 118.42 -2.61 51.22
C LYS A 35 118.38 -3.69 50.14
N GLU A 36 117.19 -4.19 49.81
CA GLU A 36 117.00 -5.34 48.92
C GLU A 36 117.30 -4.98 47.45
N GLU A 37 116.90 -3.79 46.98
CA GLU A 37 117.01 -3.35 45.58
C GLU A 37 118.45 -3.21 45.04
N VAL A 38 119.47 -3.01 45.90
CA VAL A 38 120.80 -2.58 45.45
C VAL A 38 121.71 -3.74 45.01
N CYS A 39 121.65 -4.89 45.69
CA CYS A 39 122.56 -6.01 45.43
C CYS A 39 122.11 -6.96 44.31
N GLU A 40 120.83 -6.93 43.93
CA GLU A 40 120.29 -7.78 42.85
C GLU A 40 120.86 -7.44 41.45
N MET A 41 121.43 -6.24 41.30
CA MET A 41 121.81 -5.69 39.99
C MET A 41 123.20 -6.15 39.49
N ILE A 42 124.18 -6.36 40.37
CA ILE A 42 125.61 -6.30 39.97
C ILE A 42 126.21 -7.65 39.53
N ASN A 43 125.93 -8.77 40.21
CA ASN A 43 126.54 -10.07 39.86
C ASN A 43 125.93 -10.73 38.61
N LYS A 44 124.96 -10.08 37.96
CA LYS A 44 124.20 -10.53 36.79
C LYS A 44 124.93 -10.31 35.45
N ARG A 45 126.28 -10.35 35.45
CA ARG A 45 127.08 -9.66 34.40
C ARG A 45 128.39 -10.31 33.91
N TYR A 46 129.04 -11.17 34.70
CA TYR A 46 130.36 -11.74 34.36
C TYR A 46 130.61 -13.17 34.93
N SER A 47 129.55 -13.92 35.20
CA SER A 47 129.62 -15.36 35.52
C SER A 47 129.40 -16.27 34.30
N ASP A 48 129.28 -15.69 33.12
CA ASP A 48 129.05 -16.38 31.84
C ASP A 48 130.32 -17.04 31.29
N PHE A 49 130.20 -18.30 30.83
CA PHE A 49 130.50 -18.72 29.44
C PHE A 49 130.30 -20.24 29.26
N LEU A 50 130.53 -21.03 30.31
CA LEU A 50 130.53 -22.50 30.26
C LEU A 50 129.14 -23.17 30.10
N PRO A 51 128.06 -22.75 30.82
CA PRO A 51 126.77 -23.47 30.76
C PRO A 51 126.10 -23.42 29.38
N THR A 52 126.39 -22.38 28.59
CA THR A 52 125.65 -22.02 27.38
C THR A 52 125.86 -23.01 26.22
N LEU A 53 126.90 -23.85 26.27
CA LEU A 53 127.16 -24.85 25.23
C LEU A 53 126.26 -26.09 25.37
N GLN A 54 126.07 -26.59 26.60
CA GLN A 54 125.30 -27.82 26.85
C GLN A 54 123.80 -27.64 26.54
N GLY A 55 123.25 -26.46 26.86
CA GLY A 55 121.83 -26.15 26.61
C GLY A 55 121.43 -26.17 25.14
N SER A 56 122.37 -26.24 24.18
CA SER A 56 122.06 -26.37 22.75
C SER A 56 121.80 -27.81 22.30
N GLU A 57 122.31 -28.83 23.02
CA GLU A 57 122.09 -30.24 22.67
C GLU A 57 120.77 -30.75 23.26
N ASP A 58 120.46 -30.40 24.52
CA ASP A 58 119.18 -30.69 25.17
C ASP A 58 117.97 -30.16 24.36
N LEU A 59 118.14 -28.99 23.72
CA LEU A 59 117.10 -28.32 22.95
C LEU A 59 116.68 -29.10 21.68
N MET A 60 117.57 -29.87 21.04
CA MET A 60 117.18 -30.75 19.93
C MET A 60 116.34 -31.93 20.41
N VAL A 61 116.70 -32.54 21.54
CA VAL A 61 115.96 -33.67 22.12
C VAL A 61 114.54 -33.25 22.54
N GLN A 62 114.38 -32.03 23.05
CA GLN A 62 113.06 -31.47 23.36
C GLN A 62 112.19 -31.31 22.10
N VAL A 63 112.73 -30.83 20.98
CA VAL A 63 111.96 -30.65 19.73
C VAL A 63 111.43 -31.98 19.19
N GLU A 64 112.23 -33.05 19.18
CA GLU A 64 111.76 -34.36 18.71
C GLU A 64 110.75 -35.01 19.67
N THR A 65 110.82 -34.68 20.97
CA THR A 65 109.84 -35.11 21.97
C THR A 65 108.49 -34.42 21.75
N VAL A 66 108.48 -33.09 21.63
CA VAL A 66 107.26 -32.28 21.39
C VAL A 66 106.55 -32.69 20.09
N SER A 67 107.29 -33.08 19.04
CA SER A 67 106.67 -33.57 17.81
C SER A 67 105.85 -34.86 18.01
N LYS A 68 106.30 -35.78 18.89
CA LYS A 68 105.59 -37.03 19.20
C LYS A 68 104.37 -36.78 20.09
N GLU A 69 104.45 -35.83 21.01
CA GLU A 69 103.32 -35.37 21.81
C GLU A 69 102.23 -34.73 20.95
N MET A 70 102.61 -33.96 19.92
CA MET A 70 101.68 -33.29 18.99
C MET A 70 100.81 -34.29 18.19
N ASP A 71 101.40 -35.37 17.66
CA ASP A 71 100.66 -36.41 16.94
C ASP A 71 99.78 -37.25 17.87
N ALA A 72 100.24 -37.52 19.10
CA ALA A 72 99.42 -38.18 20.12
C ALA A 72 98.20 -37.32 20.51
N LEU A 73 98.39 -36.01 20.71
CA LEU A 73 97.32 -35.06 21.01
C LEU A 73 96.30 -34.97 19.87
N LYS A 74 96.77 -34.90 18.62
CA LYS A 74 95.93 -34.89 17.42
C LYS A 74 95.05 -36.15 17.32
N THR A 75 95.64 -37.31 17.59
CA THR A 75 94.93 -38.59 17.59
C THR A 75 93.82 -38.61 18.66
N CYS A 76 94.13 -38.16 19.89
CA CYS A 76 93.17 -38.03 20.99
C CYS A 76 91.99 -37.10 20.66
N ILE A 77 92.25 -35.96 20.00
CA ILE A 77 91.19 -35.03 19.57
C ILE A 77 90.21 -35.69 18.59
N GLU A 78 90.69 -36.50 17.65
CA GLU A 78 89.82 -37.20 16.70
C GLU A 78 89.05 -38.36 17.33
N THR A 79 89.64 -39.13 18.25
CA THR A 79 89.00 -40.30 18.86
C THR A 79 88.12 -40.01 20.07
N GLU A 80 88.49 -39.07 20.94
CA GLU A 80 87.76 -38.80 22.20
C GLU A 80 86.94 -37.51 22.17
N VAL A 81 87.49 -36.41 21.65
CA VAL A 81 86.81 -35.11 21.73
C VAL A 81 85.63 -35.04 20.74
N ARG A 82 85.81 -35.54 19.51
CA ARG A 82 84.79 -35.46 18.45
C ARG A 82 83.49 -36.24 18.78
N PRO A 83 83.50 -37.47 19.31
CA PRO A 83 82.26 -38.17 19.69
C PRO A 83 81.56 -37.53 20.89
N ASN A 84 82.32 -37.10 21.90
CA ASN A 84 81.76 -36.46 23.10
C ASN A 84 81.01 -35.16 22.77
N ILE A 85 81.49 -34.36 21.81
CA ILE A 85 80.76 -33.18 21.31
C ILE A 85 79.43 -33.58 20.65
N HIS A 86 79.39 -34.67 19.86
CA HIS A 86 78.15 -35.12 19.22
C HIS A 86 77.12 -35.65 20.24
N MET A 87 77.59 -36.36 21.28
CA MET A 87 76.74 -36.75 22.41
C MET A 87 76.20 -35.52 23.16
N ALA A 88 77.05 -34.55 23.50
CA ALA A 88 76.63 -33.32 24.19
C ALA A 88 75.60 -32.51 23.36
N VAL A 89 75.72 -32.45 22.03
CA VAL A 89 74.73 -31.81 21.14
C VAL A 89 73.42 -32.60 21.06
N ALA A 90 73.48 -33.94 21.08
CA ALA A 90 72.28 -34.78 21.13
C ALA A 90 71.55 -34.67 22.48
N GLU A 91 72.29 -34.60 23.59
CA GLU A 91 71.71 -34.37 24.92
C GLU A 91 71.16 -32.94 25.05
N TYR A 92 71.86 -31.93 24.53
CA TYR A 92 71.37 -30.55 24.51
C TYR A 92 70.08 -30.42 23.68
N THR A 93 69.98 -31.05 22.51
CA THR A 93 68.73 -31.00 21.71
C THR A 93 67.59 -31.77 22.38
N LYS A 94 67.87 -32.88 23.07
CA LYS A 94 66.90 -33.60 23.91
C LYS A 94 66.43 -32.76 25.11
N LEU A 95 67.35 -32.11 25.82
CA LEU A 95 67.05 -31.18 26.92
C LEU A 95 66.26 -29.97 26.44
N LYS A 96 66.59 -29.41 25.27
CA LYS A 96 65.84 -28.31 24.64
C LYS A 96 64.41 -28.75 24.31
N GLN A 97 64.21 -29.91 23.68
CA GLN A 97 62.86 -30.44 23.42
C GLN A 97 62.08 -30.76 24.70
N GLN A 98 62.74 -31.19 25.78
CA GLN A 98 62.11 -31.36 27.08
C GLN A 98 61.74 -30.03 27.71
N LEU A 99 62.60 -29.02 27.62
CA LEU A 99 62.34 -27.66 28.11
C LEU A 99 61.17 -27.02 27.35
N GLU A 100 61.15 -27.11 26.02
CA GLU A 100 60.03 -26.62 25.19
C GLU A 100 58.70 -27.30 25.55
N LYS A 101 58.70 -28.63 25.70
CA LYS A 101 57.51 -29.39 26.18
C LYS A 101 57.08 -28.96 27.58
N ASN A 102 58.02 -28.77 28.51
CA ASN A 102 57.73 -28.34 29.87
C ASN A 102 57.22 -26.90 29.91
N THR A 103 57.76 -25.98 29.09
CA THR A 103 57.26 -24.60 28.96
C THR A 103 55.82 -24.60 28.47
N VAL A 104 55.49 -25.40 27.44
CA VAL A 104 54.11 -25.59 26.98
C VAL A 104 53.24 -26.12 28.14
N ILE A 105 53.62 -27.21 28.80
CA ILE A 105 52.83 -27.75 29.94
C ILE A 105 52.63 -26.72 31.06
N ILE A 106 53.64 -25.92 31.41
CA ILE A 106 53.54 -24.84 32.41
C ILE A 106 52.53 -23.77 31.96
N THR A 107 52.56 -23.35 30.69
CA THR A 107 51.54 -22.42 30.18
C THR A 107 50.13 -23.03 30.16
N MET A 108 49.97 -24.35 30.03
CA MET A 108 48.67 -25.03 30.17
C MET A 108 48.13 -24.90 31.59
N LEU A 109 49.00 -25.18 32.57
CA LEU A 109 48.68 -25.11 33.98
C LEU A 109 48.42 -23.67 34.43
N GLY A 110 49.01 -22.68 33.76
CA GLY A 110 48.65 -21.26 33.86
C GLY A 110 47.18 -21.00 33.50
N HIS A 111 46.78 -21.26 32.25
CA HIS A 111 45.40 -21.03 31.80
C HIS A 111 44.37 -21.87 32.57
N LEU A 112 44.72 -23.10 32.98
CA LEU A 112 43.86 -23.92 33.84
C LEU A 112 43.70 -23.35 35.26
N LYS A 113 44.77 -22.78 35.83
CA LYS A 113 44.71 -22.08 37.12
C LYS A 113 43.88 -20.79 37.01
N GLU A 114 44.04 -20.02 35.94
CA GLU A 114 43.25 -18.80 35.73
C GLU A 114 41.76 -19.11 35.48
N PHE A 115 41.46 -20.17 34.72
CA PHE A 115 40.10 -20.70 34.61
C PHE A 115 39.54 -21.08 35.99
N HIS A 116 40.28 -21.83 36.80
CA HIS A 116 39.82 -22.23 38.14
C HIS A 116 39.59 -21.02 39.07
N SER A 117 40.50 -20.03 39.07
CA SER A 117 40.35 -18.78 39.85
C SER A 117 39.12 -17.99 39.41
N ALA A 118 38.93 -17.81 38.10
CA ALA A 118 37.76 -17.13 37.55
C ALA A 118 36.45 -17.86 37.89
N MET A 119 36.46 -19.19 37.96
CA MET A 119 35.29 -19.99 38.35
C MET A 119 35.01 -19.94 39.87
N GLU A 120 36.03 -19.84 40.73
CA GLU A 120 35.84 -19.58 42.17
C GLU A 120 35.33 -18.15 42.42
N GLU A 121 35.92 -17.16 41.74
CA GLU A 121 35.50 -15.75 41.79
C GLU A 121 34.07 -15.57 41.24
N PHE A 122 33.70 -16.29 40.18
CA PHE A 122 32.32 -16.37 39.67
C PHE A 122 31.35 -16.91 40.72
N ASN A 123 31.64 -18.07 41.31
CA ASN A 123 30.76 -18.70 42.29
C ASN A 123 30.54 -17.79 43.52
N LYS A 124 31.60 -17.10 43.96
CA LYS A 124 31.51 -16.09 45.01
C LYS A 124 30.68 -14.87 44.58
N ALA A 125 30.93 -14.31 43.40
CA ALA A 125 30.18 -13.16 42.89
C ALA A 125 28.68 -13.47 42.70
N LEU A 126 28.33 -14.70 42.28
CA LEU A 126 26.96 -15.18 42.17
C LEU A 126 26.27 -15.25 43.55
N GLN A 127 26.95 -15.77 44.57
CA GLN A 127 26.45 -15.78 45.95
C GLN A 127 26.28 -14.36 46.53
N GLU A 128 27.17 -13.44 46.18
CA GLU A 128 27.10 -12.01 46.55
C GLU A 128 26.13 -11.18 45.67
N LYS A 129 25.34 -11.82 44.77
CA LYS A 129 24.45 -11.18 43.77
C LYS A 129 25.13 -10.16 42.83
N LYS A 130 26.46 -10.19 42.72
CA LYS A 130 27.25 -9.28 41.87
C LYS A 130 27.23 -9.76 40.42
N TYR A 131 26.06 -9.67 39.80
CA TYR A 131 25.78 -10.27 38.50
C TYR A 131 26.71 -9.78 37.36
N VAL A 132 27.17 -8.53 37.39
CA VAL A 132 28.13 -7.98 36.41
C VAL A 132 29.52 -8.58 36.59
N ASP A 133 30.01 -8.65 37.83
CA ASP A 133 31.31 -9.26 38.14
C ASP A 133 31.30 -10.76 37.79
N ALA A 134 30.20 -11.46 38.12
CA ALA A 134 29.99 -12.85 37.73
C ALA A 134 30.01 -13.06 36.21
N ALA A 135 29.31 -12.19 35.45
CA ALA A 135 29.30 -12.25 33.98
C ALA A 135 30.69 -12.01 33.37
N ASN A 136 31.46 -11.05 33.91
CA ASN A 136 32.83 -10.76 33.48
C ASN A 136 33.79 -11.94 33.76
N GLN A 137 33.66 -12.60 34.92
CA GLN A 137 34.50 -13.76 35.25
C GLN A 137 34.19 -14.98 34.39
N LEU A 138 32.94 -15.18 33.94
CA LEU A 138 32.62 -16.24 32.98
C LEU A 138 33.21 -15.98 31.57
N GLU A 139 33.25 -14.73 31.10
CA GLU A 139 33.95 -14.45 29.84
C GLU A 139 35.47 -14.58 30.00
N ARG A 140 36.06 -14.16 31.13
CA ARG A 140 37.48 -14.42 31.44
C ARG A 140 37.80 -15.92 31.52
N ALA A 141 36.88 -16.73 32.03
CA ALA A 141 36.98 -18.18 31.99
C ALA A 141 36.90 -18.71 30.55
N ARG A 142 36.04 -18.13 29.70
CA ARG A 142 35.92 -18.46 28.27
C ARG A 142 37.19 -18.16 27.49
N ASP A 143 37.79 -16.97 27.64
CA ASP A 143 39.03 -16.58 26.95
C ASP A 143 40.19 -17.56 27.25
N ASN A 144 40.29 -18.02 28.50
CA ASN A 144 41.24 -19.05 28.90
C ASN A 144 40.95 -20.40 28.23
N VAL A 145 39.68 -20.80 28.10
CA VAL A 145 39.26 -22.03 27.42
C VAL A 145 39.46 -21.94 25.90
N ASP A 146 39.21 -20.80 25.27
CA ASP A 146 39.45 -20.57 23.85
C ASP A 146 40.95 -20.56 23.52
N SER A 147 41.78 -20.01 24.41
CA SER A 147 43.24 -20.14 24.34
C SER A 147 43.68 -21.62 24.36
N LEU A 148 43.08 -22.43 25.25
CA LEU A 148 43.32 -23.88 25.33
C LEU A 148 42.77 -24.68 24.12
N LYS A 149 41.71 -24.22 23.42
CA LYS A 149 41.16 -24.91 22.23
C LYS A 149 42.15 -25.02 21.07
N SER A 150 43.20 -24.19 21.04
CA SER A 150 44.26 -24.31 20.03
C SER A 150 45.11 -25.58 20.20
N TRP A 151 45.07 -26.25 21.37
CA TRP A 151 45.97 -27.35 21.74
C TRP A 151 45.34 -28.73 21.45
N LYS A 152 45.01 -28.98 20.19
CA LYS A 152 44.49 -30.28 19.76
C LYS A 152 45.58 -31.36 19.88
N ILE A 153 45.32 -32.40 20.67
CA ILE A 153 45.42 -33.83 20.30
C ILE A 153 45.21 -34.76 21.51
N SER A 154 45.68 -34.42 22.71
CA SER A 154 45.84 -35.40 23.81
C SER A 154 44.88 -35.30 25.01
N GLN A 155 44.19 -34.18 25.23
CA GLN A 155 43.31 -33.97 26.40
C GLN A 155 41.86 -33.59 26.07
N LEU A 156 41.31 -34.15 24.98
CA LEU A 156 39.90 -34.00 24.59
C LEU A 156 38.89 -34.23 25.75
N PRO A 157 39.05 -35.23 26.65
CA PRO A 157 38.11 -35.42 27.76
C PRO A 157 38.11 -34.25 28.75
N LEU A 158 39.28 -33.76 29.17
CA LEU A 158 39.38 -32.62 30.10
C LEU A 158 38.84 -31.34 29.46
N LEU A 159 39.18 -31.09 28.19
CA LEU A 159 38.63 -29.96 27.44
C LEU A 159 37.10 -30.05 27.34
N SER A 160 36.54 -31.24 27.13
CA SER A 160 35.09 -31.44 27.08
C SER A 160 34.41 -31.21 28.43
N ALA A 161 35.00 -31.70 29.54
CA ALA A 161 34.51 -31.47 30.89
C ALA A 161 34.51 -29.98 31.27
N ILE A 162 35.58 -29.25 30.93
CA ILE A 162 35.71 -27.81 31.15
C ILE A 162 34.69 -27.02 30.31
N ASN A 163 34.47 -27.39 29.04
CA ASN A 163 33.43 -26.75 28.22
C ASN A 163 32.01 -27.07 28.72
N SER A 164 31.76 -28.28 29.24
CA SER A 164 30.46 -28.60 29.86
C SER A 164 30.24 -27.83 31.16
N GLU A 165 31.26 -27.68 32.01
CA GLU A 165 31.15 -26.91 33.25
C GLU A 165 30.92 -25.41 32.97
N LEU A 166 31.66 -24.83 32.01
CA LEU A 166 31.41 -23.46 31.55
C LEU A 166 29.99 -23.30 31.01
N THR A 167 29.49 -24.28 30.25
CA THR A 167 28.10 -24.28 29.75
C THR A 167 27.10 -24.34 30.91
N VAL A 168 27.30 -25.23 31.89
CA VAL A 168 26.44 -25.35 33.07
C VAL A 168 26.41 -24.05 33.87
N GLN A 169 27.55 -23.43 34.14
CA GLN A 169 27.58 -22.18 34.91
C GLN A 169 27.07 -20.97 34.12
N ARG A 170 27.18 -20.97 32.79
CA ARG A 170 26.51 -19.98 31.92
C ARG A 170 24.99 -20.12 31.99
N GLU A 171 24.45 -21.33 31.86
CA GLU A 171 23.01 -21.59 32.02
C GLU A 171 22.53 -21.28 33.45
N ASN A 172 23.36 -21.55 34.47
CA ASN A 172 23.07 -21.20 35.87
C ASN A 172 22.95 -19.67 36.06
N LEU A 173 23.89 -18.89 35.53
CA LEU A 173 23.79 -17.42 35.54
C LEU A 173 22.58 -16.93 34.75
N ILE A 174 22.30 -17.48 33.56
CA ILE A 174 21.13 -17.13 32.74
C ILE A 174 19.81 -17.48 33.46
N TYR A 175 19.78 -18.56 34.24
CA TYR A 175 18.65 -18.94 35.09
C TYR A 175 18.44 -17.91 36.21
N HIS A 176 19.48 -17.57 36.99
CA HIS A 176 19.39 -16.56 38.05
C HIS A 176 18.99 -15.18 37.52
N LEU A 177 19.66 -14.68 36.47
CA LEU A 177 19.28 -13.44 35.77
C LEU A 177 17.84 -13.51 35.21
N GLY A 178 17.44 -14.68 34.74
CA GLY A 178 16.11 -14.94 34.19
C GLY A 178 15.01 -14.99 35.25
N ASP A 179 15.31 -15.33 36.49
CA ASP A 179 14.37 -15.33 37.60
C ASP A 179 14.25 -13.93 38.25
N GLU A 180 15.39 -13.25 38.44
CA GLU A 180 15.42 -11.84 38.83
C GLU A 180 14.66 -10.95 37.84
N TRP A 181 14.81 -11.19 36.53
CA TRP A 181 14.02 -10.48 35.51
C TRP A 181 12.51 -10.68 35.67
N LYS A 182 12.05 -11.90 35.98
CA LYS A 182 10.61 -12.16 36.26
C LYS A 182 10.14 -11.45 37.52
N ARG A 183 11.00 -11.34 38.54
CA ARG A 183 10.70 -10.66 39.80
C ARG A 183 10.59 -9.14 39.60
N LEU A 184 11.47 -8.56 38.78
CA LEU A 184 11.49 -7.13 38.49
C LEU A 184 10.40 -6.68 37.50
N VAL A 185 10.06 -7.49 36.51
CA VAL A 185 9.07 -7.16 35.46
C VAL A 185 7.95 -8.21 35.45
N ILE A 186 6.95 -7.99 36.31
CA ILE A 186 5.80 -8.89 36.44
C ILE A 186 4.69 -8.48 35.45
N TRP A 187 4.20 -9.46 34.69
CA TRP A 187 3.03 -9.30 33.82
C TRP A 187 1.84 -10.04 34.43
N THR A 188 0.83 -9.31 34.92
CA THR A 188 -0.47 -9.92 35.24
C THR A 188 -1.29 -9.99 33.96
N LEU A 189 -1.57 -11.22 33.53
CA LEU A 189 -2.34 -11.52 32.32
C LEU A 189 -3.56 -12.37 32.70
N PRO A 190 -4.78 -11.96 32.29
CA PRO A 190 -6.00 -12.70 32.66
C PRO A 190 -6.06 -14.07 31.99
N SER A 191 -6.43 -15.10 32.75
CA SER A 191 -6.50 -16.46 32.23
C SER A 191 -7.61 -16.60 31.18
N SER A 192 -7.34 -17.28 30.07
CA SER A 192 -8.26 -17.45 28.94
C SER A 192 -9.42 -18.43 29.20
N LYS A 193 -9.83 -18.62 30.47
CA LYS A 193 -10.84 -19.60 30.91
C LYS A 193 -12.13 -18.91 31.39
N GLY A 194 -12.66 -18.02 30.56
CA GLY A 194 -13.98 -17.39 30.76
C GLY A 194 -14.57 -16.88 29.45
N LYS A 195 -15.85 -17.16 29.20
CA LYS A 195 -16.60 -16.57 28.08
C LYS A 195 -17.17 -15.21 28.51
N THR A 196 -16.30 -14.20 28.61
CA THR A 196 -16.67 -12.79 28.75
C THR A 196 -16.22 -12.02 27.51
N SER A 197 -16.84 -10.87 27.24
CA SER A 197 -16.48 -10.02 26.09
C SER A 197 -15.02 -9.56 26.16
N SER A 198 -14.39 -9.38 24.99
CA SER A 198 -12.95 -9.10 24.85
C SER A 198 -12.46 -7.91 25.69
N GLU A 199 -13.31 -6.89 25.84
CA GLU A 199 -13.05 -5.70 26.65
C GLU A 199 -12.89 -6.02 28.14
N ASN A 200 -13.66 -6.98 28.67
CA ASN A 200 -13.57 -7.41 30.06
C ASN A 200 -12.30 -8.23 30.35
N LEU A 201 -11.73 -8.89 29.34
CA LEU A 201 -10.41 -9.51 29.46
C LEU A 201 -9.29 -8.44 29.47
N LEU A 202 -9.43 -7.34 28.72
CA LEU A 202 -8.39 -6.29 28.68
C LEU A 202 -8.33 -5.41 29.94
N LYS A 203 -9.38 -5.41 30.79
CA LYS A 203 -9.44 -4.69 32.07
C LYS A 203 -8.43 -5.13 33.14
N MET A 204 -7.67 -6.21 32.93
CA MET A 204 -6.71 -6.75 33.92
C MET A 204 -5.30 -6.99 33.37
N CYS A 205 -4.93 -6.43 32.22
CA CYS A 205 -3.53 -6.39 31.82
C CYS A 205 -2.79 -5.32 32.63
N GLN A 206 -1.86 -5.74 33.49
CA GLN A 206 -0.97 -4.84 34.22
C GLN A 206 0.49 -5.31 34.08
N MET A 207 1.40 -4.35 33.97
CA MET A 207 2.83 -4.57 34.10
C MET A 207 3.32 -3.84 35.36
N LEU A 208 3.96 -4.57 36.26
CA LEU A 208 4.51 -4.05 37.51
C LEU A 208 6.03 -4.08 37.44
N ILE A 209 6.64 -2.91 37.60
CA ILE A 209 8.09 -2.70 37.66
C ILE A 209 8.48 -2.55 39.14
N HIS A 210 9.03 -3.60 39.74
CA HIS A 210 9.37 -3.60 41.16
C HIS A 210 10.58 -2.70 41.46
N ASN A 211 10.38 -1.70 42.33
CA ASN A 211 11.47 -0.99 42.99
C ASN A 211 11.82 -1.69 44.31
N ALA A 212 12.19 -2.98 44.25
CA ALA A 212 12.31 -3.84 45.42
C ALA A 212 13.27 -3.27 46.49
N CYS A 213 12.72 -2.86 47.64
CA CYS A 213 13.45 -2.27 48.75
C CYS A 213 13.27 -3.09 50.03
N ASN A 214 14.02 -4.19 50.16
CA ASN A 214 14.21 -4.87 51.45
C ASN A 214 15.41 -4.27 52.19
N GLY A 215 15.35 -4.27 53.53
CA GLY A 215 16.31 -3.58 54.39
C GLY A 215 17.74 -4.12 54.34
N ASP A 216 18.65 -3.29 54.84
CA ASP A 216 20.08 -3.55 55.11
C ASP A 216 20.98 -3.91 53.91
N GLY A 217 21.45 -2.87 53.21
CA GLY A 217 22.81 -2.82 52.66
C GLY A 217 23.01 -3.09 51.17
N GLU A 218 22.00 -3.55 50.43
CA GLU A 218 22.12 -3.80 48.98
C GLU A 218 21.90 -2.53 48.12
N LEU A 219 22.30 -2.59 46.84
CA LEU A 219 22.32 -1.43 45.93
C LEU A 219 20.91 -0.90 45.61
N LYS A 220 20.83 0.39 45.26
CA LYS A 220 19.59 1.07 44.83
C LYS A 220 18.85 0.27 43.73
N PRO A 221 17.50 0.20 43.74
CA PRO A 221 16.75 -0.65 42.80
C PRO A 221 17.05 -0.41 41.31
N SER A 222 17.21 0.85 40.88
CA SER A 222 17.57 1.18 39.49
C SER A 222 18.94 0.63 39.08
N ALA A 223 19.90 0.53 40.02
CA ALA A 223 21.21 -0.05 39.76
C ALA A 223 21.14 -1.58 39.64
N LEU A 224 20.32 -2.28 40.44
CA LEU A 224 20.16 -3.74 40.31
C LEU A 224 19.62 -4.13 38.93
N LEU A 225 18.61 -3.42 38.44
CA LEU A 225 18.05 -3.61 37.10
C LEU A 225 19.10 -3.36 36.00
N CYS A 226 19.88 -2.28 36.11
CA CYS A 226 20.98 -2.01 35.17
C CYS A 226 22.05 -3.11 35.22
N CYS A 227 22.43 -3.59 36.40
CA CYS A 227 23.39 -4.70 36.56
C CYS A 227 22.89 -6.01 35.93
N ILE A 228 21.59 -6.31 36.02
CA ILE A 228 20.98 -7.49 35.39
C ILE A 228 20.97 -7.34 33.87
N LEU A 229 20.58 -6.17 33.35
CA LEU A 229 20.62 -5.87 31.91
C LEU A 229 22.07 -5.95 31.39
N GLN A 230 23.04 -5.37 32.09
CA GLN A 230 24.46 -5.40 31.71
C GLN A 230 25.03 -6.83 31.75
N ALA A 231 24.71 -7.64 32.76
CA ALA A 231 25.10 -9.04 32.82
C ALA A 231 24.50 -9.88 31.67
N LEU A 232 23.23 -9.62 31.30
CA LEU A 232 22.60 -10.21 30.12
C LEU A 232 23.23 -9.72 28.80
N ALA A 233 23.77 -8.50 28.76
CA ALA A 233 24.49 -7.96 27.59
C ALA A 233 25.82 -8.70 27.40
N ILE A 234 26.62 -8.81 28.47
CA ILE A 234 27.91 -9.54 28.50
C ILE A 234 27.71 -11.00 28.07
N GLN A 235 26.63 -11.65 28.54
CA GLN A 235 26.30 -13.03 28.17
C GLN A 235 25.57 -13.18 26.82
N GLY A 236 25.28 -12.09 26.10
CA GLY A 236 24.68 -12.08 24.76
C GLY A 236 23.17 -12.33 24.68
N GLU A 237 22.51 -12.74 25.78
CA GLU A 237 21.08 -13.08 25.81
C GLU A 237 20.15 -11.86 25.81
N LEU A 238 20.66 -10.65 26.04
CA LEU A 238 19.84 -9.45 26.22
C LEU A 238 18.92 -9.16 25.03
N GLN A 239 19.40 -9.29 23.79
CA GLN A 239 18.57 -9.07 22.59
C GLN A 239 17.37 -10.02 22.53
N HIS A 240 17.55 -11.28 22.94
CA HIS A 240 16.49 -12.28 22.96
C HIS A 240 15.46 -11.97 24.07
N LYS A 241 15.91 -11.57 25.27
CA LYS A 241 15.02 -11.13 26.36
C LYS A 241 14.20 -9.89 25.97
N ILE A 242 14.83 -8.88 25.37
CA ILE A 242 14.16 -7.65 24.89
C ILE A 242 13.13 -8.00 23.79
N LYS A 243 13.46 -8.91 22.87
CA LYS A 243 12.52 -9.34 21.81
C LYS A 243 11.29 -10.05 22.35
N LEU A 244 11.42 -10.84 23.42
CA LEU A 244 10.27 -11.44 24.11
C LEU A 244 9.45 -10.37 24.85
N PHE A 245 10.12 -9.45 25.55
CA PHE A 245 9.47 -8.33 26.24
C PHE A 245 8.70 -7.41 25.29
N SER A 246 9.29 -7.04 24.15
CA SER A 246 8.67 -6.16 23.15
C SER A 246 7.43 -6.80 22.53
N GLN A 247 7.46 -8.10 22.24
CA GLN A 247 6.29 -8.85 21.76
C GLN A 247 5.15 -8.89 22.78
N VAL A 248 5.46 -9.09 24.08
CA VAL A 248 4.47 -9.08 25.17
C VAL A 248 3.85 -7.69 25.34
N LEU A 249 4.69 -6.64 25.42
CA LEU A 249 4.29 -5.24 25.51
C LEU A 249 3.40 -4.81 24.33
N LEU A 250 3.82 -5.13 23.11
CA LEU A 250 3.13 -4.73 21.89
C LEU A 250 1.78 -5.45 21.72
N LYS A 251 1.72 -6.74 22.07
CA LYS A 251 0.49 -7.54 22.00
C LYS A 251 -0.52 -7.17 23.09
N ASN A 252 -0.06 -6.98 24.33
CA ASN A 252 -0.93 -6.93 25.51
C ASN A 252 -1.23 -5.50 26.00
N MET A 253 -0.46 -4.48 25.59
CA MET A 253 -0.75 -3.07 25.91
C MET A 253 -0.83 -2.17 24.67
N LEU A 254 0.20 -2.13 23.82
CA LEU A 254 0.27 -1.09 22.77
C LEU A 254 -0.84 -1.26 21.71
N LYS A 255 -1.05 -2.47 21.17
CA LYS A 255 -2.15 -2.72 20.21
C LYS A 255 -3.56 -2.48 20.81
N PRO A 256 -3.90 -3.02 22.01
CA PRO A 256 -5.18 -2.71 22.66
C PRO A 256 -5.47 -1.22 22.84
N LEU A 257 -4.47 -0.39 23.16
CA LEU A 257 -4.63 1.05 23.32
C LEU A 257 -4.94 1.82 22.03
N VAL A 258 -4.60 1.24 20.87
CA VAL A 258 -5.00 1.77 19.56
C VAL A 258 -6.41 1.28 19.18
N MET A 259 -6.71 0.00 19.44
CA MET A 259 -7.95 -0.65 19.00
C MET A 259 -9.20 -0.28 19.81
N TYR A 260 -9.08 -0.02 21.12
CA TYR A 260 -10.24 0.18 22.00
C TYR A 260 -10.27 1.59 22.59
N ALA A 261 -11.29 2.38 22.22
CA ALA A 261 -11.46 3.76 22.66
C ALA A 261 -11.52 3.90 24.20
N SER A 262 -12.25 2.98 24.83
CA SER A 262 -12.50 2.94 26.28
C SER A 262 -11.27 2.60 27.13
N LEU A 263 -10.21 2.01 26.55
CA LEU A 263 -9.00 1.68 27.29
C LEU A 263 -8.09 2.90 27.49
N SER A 264 -7.76 3.17 28.74
CA SER A 264 -6.84 4.21 29.20
C SER A 264 -5.67 3.57 29.96
N VAL A 265 -4.57 4.31 30.11
CA VAL A 265 -3.39 3.87 30.86
C VAL A 265 -3.37 4.58 32.20
N ARG A 266 -3.33 3.81 33.28
CA ARG A 266 -3.08 4.33 34.62
C ARG A 266 -1.66 3.98 35.03
N VAL A 267 -0.89 5.01 35.40
CA VAL A 267 0.38 4.85 36.11
C VAL A 267 0.10 5.07 37.59
N THR A 268 0.54 4.16 38.45
CA THR A 268 0.56 4.36 39.91
C THR A 268 1.90 3.96 40.46
N GLU A 269 2.61 4.92 41.07
CA GLU A 269 3.77 4.67 41.91
C GLU A 269 3.27 4.28 43.31
N GLN A 270 3.64 3.09 43.79
CA GLN A 270 3.42 2.66 45.17
C GLN A 270 4.76 2.67 45.91
N GLN A 271 4.76 3.19 47.14
CA GLN A 271 6.01 3.54 47.84
C GLN A 271 6.88 2.34 48.21
N ASP A 272 6.30 1.14 48.38
CA ASP A 272 7.02 -0.11 48.67
C ASP A 272 7.05 -1.12 47.49
N GLU A 273 6.10 -1.06 46.55
CA GLU A 273 5.97 -2.06 45.46
C GLU A 273 6.47 -1.58 44.08
N GLY A 274 6.67 -0.28 43.86
CA GLY A 274 7.20 0.28 42.61
C GLY A 274 6.15 0.84 41.65
N THR A 275 6.44 0.81 40.33
CA THR A 275 5.62 1.48 39.31
C THR A 275 4.72 0.49 38.58
N ILE A 276 3.40 0.66 38.72
CA ILE A 276 2.39 -0.17 38.05
C ILE A 276 1.82 0.57 36.84
N LEU A 277 1.88 -0.08 35.67
CA LEU A 277 1.25 0.32 34.42
C LEU A 277 0.04 -0.59 34.16
N ALA A 278 -1.18 -0.06 34.34
CA ALA A 278 -2.42 -0.81 34.20
C ALA A 278 -3.32 -0.29 33.07
N LEU A 279 -3.97 -1.20 32.32
CA LEU A 279 -5.06 -0.83 31.42
C LEU A 279 -6.37 -0.67 32.21
N GLN A 280 -6.92 0.54 32.24
CA GLN A 280 -8.23 0.81 32.84
C GLN A 280 -9.25 1.15 31.76
N CYS A 281 -10.36 0.40 31.72
CA CYS A 281 -11.54 0.76 30.95
C CYS A 281 -12.26 1.93 31.65
N LEU A 282 -12.48 3.01 30.91
CA LEU A 282 -13.43 4.06 31.29
C LEU A 282 -14.86 3.62 30.91
N GLU A 283 -15.88 4.25 31.51
CA GLU A 283 -17.28 3.93 31.23
C GLU A 283 -17.73 4.39 29.83
N GLU A 284 -18.89 3.90 29.39
CA GLU A 284 -19.32 3.86 27.99
C GLU A 284 -19.48 5.24 27.31
N SER A 285 -18.40 5.76 26.74
CA SER A 285 -18.48 6.72 25.65
C SER A 285 -19.02 6.04 24.39
N HIS A 286 -20.12 6.53 23.81
CA HIS A 286 -20.71 5.99 22.57
C HIS A 286 -19.83 6.20 21.29
N GLU A 287 -18.58 6.63 21.43
CA GLU A 287 -17.60 6.69 20.34
C GLU A 287 -16.91 5.33 20.19
N GLU A 288 -17.14 4.64 19.06
CA GLU A 288 -16.52 3.31 18.80
C GLU A 288 -14.98 3.33 18.84
N ARG A 289 -14.34 4.47 18.58
CA ARG A 289 -12.90 4.59 18.24
C ARG A 289 -12.30 5.89 18.78
N SER A 290 -11.09 5.81 19.34
CA SER A 290 -10.37 7.00 19.84
C SER A 290 -9.86 7.91 18.73
N ALA A 291 -9.88 9.22 18.98
CA ALA A 291 -9.22 10.21 18.13
C ALA A 291 -7.67 10.07 18.17
N PRO A 292 -6.94 10.51 17.12
CA PRO A 292 -5.48 10.37 17.04
C PRO A 292 -4.73 10.90 18.26
N SER A 293 -5.01 12.13 18.70
CA SER A 293 -4.48 12.72 19.94
C SER A 293 -4.70 11.88 21.21
N GLN A 294 -5.84 11.19 21.33
CA GLN A 294 -6.08 10.26 22.45
C GLN A 294 -5.18 9.02 22.35
N VAL A 295 -5.02 8.45 21.16
CA VAL A 295 -4.12 7.30 20.92
C VAL A 295 -2.66 7.68 21.17
N TYR A 296 -2.22 8.83 20.64
CA TYR A 296 -0.86 9.34 20.82
C TYR A 296 -0.54 9.64 22.29
N SER A 297 -1.45 10.28 23.04
CA SER A 297 -1.24 10.54 24.47
C SER A 297 -1.23 9.25 25.32
N LYS A 298 -2.13 8.29 25.05
CA LYS A 298 -2.11 6.94 25.67
C LYS A 298 -0.77 6.22 25.44
N LEU A 299 -0.27 6.21 24.20
CA LEU A 299 0.99 5.54 23.83
C LEU A 299 2.22 6.27 24.40
N LEU A 300 2.24 7.61 24.35
CA LEU A 300 3.33 8.39 24.94
C LEU A 300 3.42 8.21 26.45
N LEU A 301 2.30 8.02 27.16
CA LEU A 301 2.34 7.75 28.60
C LEU A 301 3.06 6.41 28.89
N VAL A 302 2.72 5.34 28.17
CA VAL A 302 3.43 4.04 28.31
C VAL A 302 4.91 4.19 27.97
N LEU A 303 5.25 4.80 26.83
CA LEU A 303 6.63 4.89 26.35
C LEU A 303 7.49 5.83 27.20
N LYS A 304 6.93 6.92 27.75
CA LYS A 304 7.64 7.79 28.72
C LYS A 304 7.89 7.07 30.04
N THR A 305 6.91 6.33 30.58
CA THR A 305 7.10 5.53 31.80
C THR A 305 8.08 4.37 31.59
N LEU A 306 8.08 3.73 30.43
CA LEU A 306 9.13 2.76 30.07
C LEU A 306 10.51 3.41 29.99
N HIS A 307 10.61 4.60 29.40
CA HIS A 307 11.87 5.34 29.33
C HIS A 307 12.40 5.63 30.75
N SER A 308 11.61 6.35 31.57
CA SER A 308 12.04 6.85 32.89
C SER A 308 12.22 5.82 34.00
N HIS A 309 11.85 4.54 33.79
CA HIS A 309 11.98 3.46 34.78
C HIS A 309 12.76 2.23 34.28
N LEU A 310 12.99 2.03 32.98
CA LEU A 310 13.68 0.86 32.41
C LEU A 310 14.84 1.17 31.46
N LEU A 311 14.95 2.40 30.92
CA LEU A 311 15.83 2.68 29.76
C LEU A 311 16.66 3.97 29.89
N ASP A 312 16.30 4.88 30.80
CA ASP A 312 16.97 6.16 31.04
C ASP A 312 18.14 6.00 32.06
N PRO A 313 19.39 6.24 31.65
CA PRO A 313 20.55 6.09 32.53
C PRO A 313 20.73 7.25 33.54
N GLU A 314 20.07 8.42 33.39
CA GLU A 314 20.35 9.56 34.30
C GLU A 314 19.89 9.32 35.74
N ARG A 315 19.04 8.30 35.98
CA ARG A 315 18.59 7.85 37.32
C ARG A 315 19.32 6.61 37.86
N SER A 316 20.25 6.02 37.11
CA SER A 316 21.10 4.92 37.57
C SER A 316 22.56 5.38 37.62
N SER A 317 23.17 5.34 38.81
CA SER A 317 24.59 5.67 38.99
C SER A 317 25.48 4.51 38.54
N GLY A 318 25.44 4.18 37.25
CA GLY A 318 26.14 3.06 36.62
C GLY A 318 26.50 3.36 35.16
N PRO A 319 27.24 2.45 34.49
CA PRO A 319 27.62 2.62 33.09
C PRO A 319 26.42 2.49 32.15
N ASP A 320 26.45 3.21 31.02
CA ASP A 320 25.39 3.20 30.00
C ASP A 320 25.26 1.80 29.36
N VAL A 321 24.10 1.17 29.53
CA VAL A 321 23.87 -0.23 29.14
C VAL A 321 23.55 -0.30 27.66
N SER A 322 24.60 -0.29 26.85
CA SER A 322 24.55 -0.39 25.39
C SER A 322 24.86 -1.80 24.89
N ILE A 323 24.37 -2.16 23.70
CA ILE A 323 24.73 -3.39 22.98
C ILE A 323 25.56 -3.00 21.76
N GLY A 324 26.88 -2.86 21.95
CA GLY A 324 27.73 -2.13 21.01
C GLY A 324 27.34 -0.65 21.00
N ASP A 325 27.35 0.01 19.83
CA ASP A 325 27.05 1.44 19.72
C ASP A 325 25.55 1.80 19.88
N LYS A 326 24.66 0.83 20.15
CA LYS A 326 23.20 1.04 20.29
C LYS A 326 22.73 0.98 21.74
N LYS A 327 21.99 2.02 22.16
CA LYS A 327 21.22 2.07 23.42
C LYS A 327 19.98 1.16 23.39
N LEU A 328 19.47 0.82 24.58
CA LEU A 328 18.27 -0.02 24.73
C LEU A 328 16.99 0.61 24.19
N SER A 329 16.85 1.94 24.29
CA SER A 329 15.78 2.74 23.69
C SER A 329 15.64 2.47 22.18
N ALA A 330 16.77 2.57 21.46
CA ALA A 330 16.87 2.30 20.02
C ALA A 330 16.44 0.87 19.67
N ILE A 331 16.97 -0.13 20.39
CA ILE A 331 16.72 -1.55 20.11
C ILE A 331 15.26 -1.92 20.38
N LEU A 332 14.66 -1.41 21.46
CA LEU A 332 13.24 -1.60 21.74
C LEU A 332 12.37 -0.89 20.68
N GLY A 333 12.76 0.31 20.24
CA GLY A 333 12.12 1.07 19.16
C GLY A 333 12.09 0.31 17.83
N GLU A 334 13.24 -0.17 17.37
CA GLU A 334 13.38 -1.00 16.16
C GLU A 334 12.48 -2.25 16.19
N LEU A 335 12.29 -2.86 17.37
CA LEU A 335 11.48 -4.05 17.55
C LEU A 335 9.95 -3.80 17.65
N ILE A 336 9.50 -2.58 17.98
CA ILE A 336 8.05 -2.27 18.12
C ILE A 336 7.48 -1.44 16.97
N TRP A 337 8.30 -0.62 16.29
CA TRP A 337 7.80 0.46 15.44
C TRP A 337 7.06 -0.02 14.18
N GLU A 338 7.55 -1.05 13.49
CA GLU A 338 6.94 -1.54 12.24
C GLU A 338 5.50 -2.06 12.46
N GLU A 339 5.27 -2.80 13.54
CA GLU A 339 3.93 -3.30 13.88
C GLU A 339 3.04 -2.22 14.51
N LEU A 340 3.60 -1.32 15.33
CA LEU A 340 2.85 -0.25 15.98
C LEU A 340 2.37 0.80 14.97
N SER A 341 3.25 1.25 14.06
CA SER A 341 2.91 2.23 13.03
C SER A 341 1.82 1.71 12.08
N ARG A 342 1.91 0.45 11.62
CA ARG A 342 0.85 -0.20 10.84
C ARG A 342 -0.48 -0.26 11.59
N CYS A 343 -0.47 -0.56 12.88
CA CYS A 343 -1.68 -0.60 13.71
C CYS A 343 -2.34 0.78 13.84
N ILE A 344 -1.55 1.84 14.11
CA ILE A 344 -2.04 3.22 14.19
C ILE A 344 -2.58 3.69 12.83
N ILE A 345 -1.91 3.35 11.72
CA ILE A 345 -2.38 3.69 10.38
C ILE A 345 -3.74 3.04 10.10
N HIS A 346 -3.86 1.72 10.29
CA HIS A 346 -5.06 0.95 9.92
C HIS A 346 -6.26 1.24 10.84
N GLU A 347 -6.08 1.20 12.17
CA GLU A 347 -7.18 1.28 13.13
C GLU A 347 -7.56 2.71 13.53
N CYS A 348 -6.68 3.70 13.33
CA CYS A 348 -6.93 5.10 13.69
C CYS A 348 -6.87 6.04 12.48
N LEU A 349 -5.73 6.16 11.79
CA LEU A 349 -5.57 7.21 10.77
C LEU A 349 -6.46 7.02 9.53
N VAL A 350 -6.66 5.78 9.05
CA VAL A 350 -7.64 5.46 7.98
C VAL A 350 -9.03 6.00 8.28
N HIS A 351 -9.45 5.93 9.55
CA HIS A 351 -10.79 6.33 9.98
C HIS A 351 -10.93 7.82 10.22
N SER A 352 -9.85 8.49 10.65
CA SER A 352 -9.82 9.97 10.77
C SER A 352 -9.89 10.72 9.42
N ILE A 353 -9.63 10.06 8.27
CA ILE A 353 -9.70 10.71 6.95
C ILE A 353 -11.12 11.25 6.69
N PRO A 354 -11.31 12.54 6.37
CA PRO A 354 -12.63 13.13 6.21
C PRO A 354 -13.43 12.59 5.02
N THR A 355 -14.71 12.94 4.95
CA THR A 355 -15.59 12.64 3.81
C THR A 355 -15.88 13.85 2.92
N ASN A 356 -15.61 15.06 3.40
CA ASN A 356 -15.86 16.33 2.70
C ASN A 356 -14.61 17.22 2.66
N SER A 357 -14.38 17.90 1.53
CA SER A 357 -13.28 18.86 1.35
C SER A 357 -13.17 19.90 2.48
N SER A 358 -14.29 20.43 2.99
CA SER A 358 -14.31 21.43 4.08
C SER A 358 -13.89 20.89 5.46
N GLN A 359 -13.68 19.58 5.59
CA GLN A 359 -13.11 18.95 6.78
C GLN A 359 -11.62 18.60 6.59
N LEU A 360 -11.07 18.74 5.38
CA LEU A 360 -9.65 18.50 5.10
C LEU A 360 -8.75 19.49 5.86
N GLU A 361 -9.18 20.75 5.99
CA GLU A 361 -8.49 21.77 6.80
C GLU A 361 -8.33 21.34 8.27
N LYS A 362 -9.34 20.65 8.82
CA LYS A 362 -9.30 20.12 10.19
C LYS A 362 -8.33 18.95 10.33
N TYR A 363 -8.02 18.23 9.24
CA TYR A 363 -7.02 17.17 9.27
C TYR A 363 -5.60 17.72 9.49
N ASN A 364 -5.32 19.00 9.17
CA ASN A 364 -4.02 19.60 9.44
C ASN A 364 -3.66 19.59 10.95
N THR A 365 -4.63 19.53 11.87
CA THR A 365 -4.32 19.33 13.30
C THR A 365 -3.85 17.90 13.56
N VAL A 366 -4.44 16.90 12.91
CA VAL A 366 -4.01 15.49 13.00
C VAL A 366 -2.59 15.32 12.46
N ILE A 367 -2.24 15.96 11.33
CA ILE A 367 -0.86 15.95 10.81
C ILE A 367 0.11 16.49 11.86
N LYS A 368 -0.22 17.63 12.49
CA LYS A 368 0.60 18.21 13.55
C LYS A 368 0.67 17.30 14.80
N GLU A 369 -0.44 16.69 15.20
CA GLU A 369 -0.48 15.71 16.30
C GLU A 369 0.44 14.50 16.01
N THR A 370 0.52 14.04 14.75
CA THR A 370 1.50 13.01 14.32
C THR A 370 2.94 13.53 14.38
N GLU A 371 3.21 14.77 13.95
CA GLU A 371 4.55 15.38 14.01
C GLU A 371 5.04 15.56 15.45
N ASP A 372 4.20 16.07 16.34
CA ASP A 372 4.51 16.26 17.77
C ASP A 372 4.68 14.91 18.51
N PHE A 373 3.92 13.88 18.12
CA PHE A 373 4.08 12.50 18.60
C PHE A 373 5.42 11.90 18.19
N GLU A 374 5.77 11.96 16.90
CA GLU A 374 7.04 11.41 16.41
C GLU A 374 8.26 12.18 16.91
N LYS A 375 8.16 13.51 17.06
CA LYS A 375 9.20 14.33 17.70
C LYS A 375 9.47 13.85 19.12
N SER A 376 8.41 13.60 19.90
CA SER A 376 8.53 13.04 21.27
C SER A 376 9.21 11.67 21.29
N LEU A 377 9.03 10.84 20.26
CA LEU A 377 9.68 9.52 20.15
C LEU A 377 11.14 9.60 19.69
N LYS A 378 11.50 10.60 18.86
CA LYS A 378 12.89 10.91 18.49
C LYS A 378 13.67 11.47 19.68
N GLU A 379 13.05 12.33 20.50
CA GLU A 379 13.62 12.86 21.74
C GLU A 379 13.95 11.76 22.77
N MET A 380 13.18 10.65 22.78
CA MET A 380 13.41 9.46 23.59
C MET A 380 14.22 8.36 22.87
N GLU A 381 14.85 8.68 21.74
CA GLU A 381 15.70 7.78 20.92
C GLU A 381 15.02 6.48 20.41
N TYR A 382 13.70 6.34 20.52
CA TYR A 382 12.96 5.19 19.98
C TYR A 382 12.92 5.17 18.44
N LEU A 383 13.17 6.30 17.77
CA LEU A 383 13.12 6.44 16.31
C LEU A 383 14.43 7.00 15.75
N HIS A 384 14.97 6.31 14.75
CA HIS A 384 16.20 6.69 14.06
C HIS A 384 15.88 7.09 12.61
N GLY A 385 16.15 8.34 12.24
CA GLY A 385 15.97 8.87 10.87
C GLY A 385 14.84 9.89 10.71
N ASP A 386 14.87 10.62 9.58
CA ASP A 386 14.00 11.77 9.37
C ASP A 386 12.58 11.41 8.91
N SER A 387 12.44 10.51 7.94
CA SER A 387 11.16 10.17 7.31
C SER A 387 10.58 8.82 7.75
N THR A 388 9.74 8.89 8.79
CA THR A 388 8.81 7.87 9.31
C THR A 388 7.67 7.55 8.35
N ASP A 389 7.04 6.37 8.50
CA ASP A 389 5.91 5.97 7.65
C ASP A 389 4.56 6.54 8.09
N LEU A 390 4.41 6.84 9.38
CA LEU A 390 3.23 7.51 9.94
C LEU A 390 3.08 8.93 9.39
N LEU A 391 4.14 9.74 9.45
CA LEU A 391 4.11 11.09 8.87
C LEU A 391 4.01 11.13 7.34
N LYS A 392 4.58 10.15 6.61
CA LYS A 392 4.32 10.00 5.17
C LYS A 392 2.82 9.80 4.91
N TYR A 393 2.20 8.84 5.58
CA TYR A 393 0.78 8.55 5.47
C TYR A 393 -0.11 9.76 5.84
N ALA A 394 0.25 10.48 6.91
CA ALA A 394 -0.46 11.69 7.34
C ALA A 394 -0.31 12.87 6.35
N ARG A 395 0.77 12.94 5.58
CA ARG A 395 0.95 13.97 4.53
C ARG A 395 0.28 13.57 3.20
N ASP A 396 0.22 12.28 2.89
CA ASP A 396 -0.50 11.72 1.72
C ASP A 396 -2.03 11.67 1.87
N VAL A 397 -2.60 12.34 2.89
CA VAL A 397 -4.05 12.40 3.13
C VAL A 397 -4.84 12.91 1.95
N ASN A 398 -4.28 13.81 1.12
CA ASN A 398 -4.90 14.21 -0.15
C ASN A 398 -5.19 13.01 -1.07
N CYS A 399 -4.24 12.08 -1.16
CA CYS A 399 -4.29 10.86 -1.97
C CYS A 399 -5.27 9.84 -1.37
N HIS A 400 -5.27 9.69 -0.04
CA HIS A 400 -6.17 8.76 0.65
C HIS A 400 -7.62 9.27 0.71
N PHE A 401 -7.83 10.57 0.93
CA PHE A 401 -9.13 11.26 0.82
C PHE A 401 -9.71 11.09 -0.58
N ALA A 402 -8.94 11.42 -1.63
CA ALA A 402 -9.36 11.23 -3.01
C ALA A 402 -9.73 9.78 -3.28
N SER A 403 -8.88 8.82 -2.90
CA SER A 403 -9.13 7.38 -3.07
C SER A 403 -10.38 6.88 -2.34
N LYS A 404 -10.69 7.43 -1.15
CA LYS A 404 -11.91 7.13 -0.38
C LYS A 404 -13.14 7.72 -1.08
N LYS A 405 -13.12 9.02 -1.38
CA LYS A 405 -14.21 9.73 -2.05
C LYS A 405 -14.54 9.14 -3.43
N CYS A 406 -13.52 8.72 -4.19
CA CYS A 406 -13.72 8.04 -5.48
C CYS A 406 -14.45 6.69 -5.34
N LYS A 407 -14.16 5.90 -4.29
CA LYS A 407 -14.90 4.65 -4.00
C LYS A 407 -16.35 4.95 -3.65
N ASP A 408 -16.59 5.91 -2.76
CA ASP A 408 -17.93 6.28 -2.30
C ASP A 408 -18.81 6.78 -3.46
N VAL A 409 -18.25 7.63 -4.34
CA VAL A 409 -18.90 8.12 -5.57
C VAL A 409 -19.23 6.97 -6.53
N ILE A 410 -18.33 6.01 -6.74
CA ILE A 410 -18.59 4.84 -7.59
C ILE A 410 -19.66 3.91 -6.99
N VAL A 411 -19.70 3.74 -5.67
CA VAL A 411 -20.75 2.97 -4.99
C VAL A 411 -22.12 3.65 -5.12
N ALA A 412 -22.19 4.96 -4.93
CA ALA A 412 -23.40 5.74 -5.17
C ALA A 412 -23.87 5.66 -6.63
N ALA A 413 -22.94 5.82 -7.58
CA ALA A 413 -23.21 5.69 -9.01
C ALA A 413 -23.77 4.30 -9.40
N ARG A 414 -23.20 3.21 -8.86
CA ARG A 414 -23.70 1.83 -9.05
C ARG A 414 -25.14 1.68 -8.54
N LYS A 415 -25.44 2.20 -7.35
CA LYS A 415 -26.79 2.15 -6.76
C LYS A 415 -27.83 2.87 -7.63
N LEU A 416 -27.45 3.97 -8.27
CA LEU A 416 -28.31 4.67 -9.24
C LEU A 416 -28.52 3.86 -10.53
N MET A 417 -27.46 3.24 -11.07
CA MET A 417 -27.54 2.41 -12.29
C MET A 417 -28.42 1.16 -12.11
N THR A 418 -28.40 0.53 -10.92
CA THR A 418 -29.24 -0.65 -10.61
C THR A 418 -30.66 -0.29 -10.15
N SER A 419 -30.97 1.00 -9.98
CA SER A 419 -32.31 1.44 -9.58
C SER A 419 -33.38 1.19 -10.66
N LYS A 420 -34.65 1.07 -10.26
CA LYS A 420 -35.79 0.85 -11.18
C LYS A 420 -36.07 2.12 -11.99
N MET A 421 -35.95 2.05 -13.31
CA MET A 421 -36.05 3.19 -14.25
C MET A 421 -37.47 3.78 -14.48
N HIS A 422 -38.43 3.50 -13.59
CA HIS A 422 -39.84 3.90 -13.72
C HIS A 422 -40.14 5.37 -13.38
N ASN A 423 -39.43 5.97 -12.42
CA ASN A 423 -39.54 7.40 -12.13
C ASN A 423 -38.92 8.21 -13.27
N THR A 424 -39.71 9.10 -13.89
CA THR A 424 -39.24 9.95 -15.00
C THR A 424 -39.37 11.44 -14.70
N VAL A 425 -38.39 12.20 -15.17
CA VAL A 425 -38.39 13.66 -15.15
C VAL A 425 -38.45 14.17 -16.59
N LYS A 426 -39.30 15.17 -16.84
CA LYS A 426 -39.48 15.79 -18.16
C LYS A 426 -38.46 16.93 -18.33
N ILE A 427 -37.54 16.74 -19.26
CA ILE A 427 -36.55 17.73 -19.70
C ILE A 427 -37.19 18.58 -20.80
N THR A 428 -37.00 19.89 -20.75
CA THR A 428 -37.42 20.83 -21.79
C THR A 428 -36.20 21.54 -22.37
N PRO A 429 -36.29 22.16 -23.56
CA PRO A 429 -35.17 22.93 -24.09
C PRO A 429 -34.83 24.16 -23.21
N GLU A 430 -35.69 24.56 -22.28
CA GLU A 430 -35.47 25.65 -21.32
C GLU A 430 -34.83 25.19 -20.01
N SER A 431 -34.90 23.90 -19.66
CA SER A 431 -34.32 23.38 -18.42
C SER A 431 -32.79 23.36 -18.50
N LYS A 432 -32.17 24.50 -18.16
CA LYS A 432 -30.73 24.65 -18.00
C LYS A 432 -30.24 23.73 -16.88
N LEU A 433 -29.20 22.94 -17.16
CA LEU A 433 -28.48 22.17 -16.16
C LEU A 433 -27.97 23.13 -15.07
N ARG A 434 -28.34 22.92 -13.81
CA ARG A 434 -27.93 23.76 -12.69
C ARG A 434 -26.47 23.49 -12.32
N LEU A 435 -25.54 24.02 -13.11
CA LEU A 435 -24.13 24.09 -12.74
C LEU A 435 -24.00 24.84 -11.40
N PRO A 436 -23.30 24.28 -10.40
CA PRO A 436 -22.95 25.02 -9.20
C PRO A 436 -22.14 26.29 -9.55
N LYS A 437 -22.21 27.32 -8.69
CA LYS A 437 -21.45 28.56 -8.89
C LYS A 437 -19.95 28.28 -8.74
N LEU A 438 -19.26 28.10 -9.85
CA LEU A 438 -17.80 27.96 -9.88
C LEU A 438 -17.12 29.28 -9.49
N PRO A 439 -15.93 29.25 -8.85
CA PRO A 439 -15.13 30.44 -8.62
C PRO A 439 -14.79 31.15 -9.93
N ALA A 440 -14.65 32.47 -9.92
CA ALA A 440 -14.16 33.19 -11.10
C ALA A 440 -12.72 32.72 -11.42
N PRO A 441 -12.38 32.43 -12.68
CA PRO A 441 -11.06 31.90 -13.04
C PRO A 441 -9.98 32.94 -12.74
N SER A 442 -8.95 32.53 -11.99
CA SER A 442 -7.86 33.37 -11.50
C SER A 442 -6.80 33.65 -12.59
N SER A 443 -7.21 34.27 -13.68
CA SER A 443 -6.34 34.76 -14.75
C SER A 443 -6.96 35.97 -15.43
N GLU A 444 -6.37 37.15 -15.25
CA GLU A 444 -6.86 38.36 -15.91
C GLU A 444 -6.59 38.34 -17.42
N VAL A 445 -7.65 38.15 -18.21
CA VAL A 445 -7.79 38.90 -19.47
C VAL A 445 -9.04 39.75 -19.32
N LYS A 446 -8.85 41.07 -19.13
CA LYS A 446 -9.92 42.05 -18.96
C LYS A 446 -10.70 42.29 -20.27
N VAL A 447 -11.48 41.30 -20.70
CA VAL A 447 -12.60 41.56 -21.63
C VAL A 447 -13.63 42.37 -20.85
N LYS A 448 -13.94 43.57 -21.35
CA LYS A 448 -14.83 44.52 -20.66
C LYS A 448 -16.22 43.90 -20.46
N GLN A 449 -16.71 43.91 -19.23
CA GLN A 449 -18.13 43.70 -18.95
C GLN A 449 -18.90 44.98 -19.28
N ASP A 450 -19.23 45.18 -20.56
CA ASP A 450 -20.27 46.13 -20.90
C ASP A 450 -21.62 45.58 -20.43
N ILE A 451 -22.32 46.35 -19.59
CA ILE A 451 -23.61 45.99 -19.01
C ILE A 451 -24.70 46.17 -20.08
N VAL A 452 -24.80 45.20 -20.98
CA VAL A 452 -25.90 45.12 -21.94
C VAL A 452 -27.17 44.73 -21.19
N LYS A 453 -28.06 45.68 -21.00
CA LYS A 453 -29.44 45.43 -20.54
C LYS A 453 -30.15 44.53 -21.56
N GLU A 454 -30.86 43.52 -21.08
CA GLU A 454 -31.75 42.71 -21.92
C GLU A 454 -32.97 43.55 -22.35
N GLU A 455 -32.90 44.24 -23.50
CA GLU A 455 -34.06 44.64 -24.33
C GLU A 455 -33.60 45.27 -25.66
N ALA A 456 -33.32 44.44 -26.67
CA ALA A 456 -33.23 44.87 -28.08
C ALA A 456 -33.33 43.66 -29.03
N MET A 457 -34.39 43.61 -29.85
CA MET A 457 -34.51 42.62 -30.93
C MET A 457 -33.72 43.06 -32.17
N MET A 458 -32.66 42.34 -32.52
CA MET A 458 -32.14 42.30 -33.90
C MET A 458 -31.65 40.89 -34.23
N GLU A 459 -32.44 40.14 -35.00
CA GLU A 459 -32.06 38.83 -35.49
C GLU A 459 -31.03 38.96 -36.61
N ASN A 460 -29.75 38.79 -36.26
CA ASN A 460 -28.69 38.63 -37.25
C ASN A 460 -28.89 37.32 -38.02
N SER A 461 -29.24 37.41 -39.31
CA SER A 461 -29.55 36.26 -40.21
C SER A 461 -28.41 35.26 -40.47
N LYS A 462 -27.29 35.37 -39.74
CA LYS A 462 -26.15 34.44 -39.72
C LYS A 462 -25.91 33.79 -38.35
N GLN A 463 -26.68 34.13 -37.33
CA GLN A 463 -26.64 33.42 -36.05
C GLN A 463 -27.45 32.13 -36.14
N LEU A 464 -26.90 31.04 -35.60
CA LEU A 464 -27.67 29.82 -35.37
C LEU A 464 -28.82 30.15 -34.41
N SER A 465 -30.03 29.66 -34.71
CA SER A 465 -31.19 29.92 -33.86
C SER A 465 -30.93 29.46 -32.42
N ALA A 466 -31.54 30.12 -31.44
CA ALA A 466 -31.38 29.82 -30.01
C ALA A 466 -31.71 28.37 -29.60
N TRP A 467 -32.31 27.59 -30.51
CA TRP A 467 -32.70 26.19 -30.36
C TRP A 467 -31.70 25.20 -30.98
N SER A 468 -30.79 25.64 -31.85
CA SER A 468 -29.96 24.81 -32.74
C SER A 468 -29.01 23.81 -32.02
N LEU A 469 -28.74 24.03 -30.74
CA LEU A 469 -27.88 23.17 -29.91
C LEU A 469 -28.58 22.65 -28.64
N ARG A 470 -29.88 22.89 -28.47
CA ARG A 470 -30.64 22.44 -27.28
C ARG A 470 -31.07 20.99 -27.44
N LEU A 471 -31.14 20.24 -26.32
CA LEU A 471 -31.83 18.96 -26.30
C LEU A 471 -33.35 19.20 -26.55
N PRO A 472 -34.02 18.44 -27.43
CA PRO A 472 -35.46 18.50 -27.58
C PRO A 472 -36.17 18.00 -26.32
N ALA A 473 -37.45 18.36 -26.14
CA ALA A 473 -38.23 17.90 -25.01
C ALA A 473 -38.34 16.36 -24.98
N CYS A 474 -38.06 15.76 -23.83
CA CYS A 474 -38.11 14.31 -23.62
C CYS A 474 -38.18 13.95 -22.12
N ARG A 475 -38.57 12.71 -21.80
CA ARG A 475 -38.45 12.15 -20.44
C ARG A 475 -37.19 11.31 -20.26
N ILE A 476 -36.45 11.55 -19.18
CA ILE A 476 -35.33 10.73 -18.71
C ILE A 476 -35.70 10.05 -17.39
N SER A 477 -34.97 9.02 -16.97
CA SER A 477 -35.15 8.45 -15.63
C SER A 477 -34.53 9.35 -14.57
N GLU A 478 -35.21 9.48 -13.42
CA GLU A 478 -34.75 10.29 -12.27
C GLU A 478 -33.31 9.92 -11.84
N SER A 479 -32.99 8.62 -11.88
CA SER A 479 -31.66 8.08 -11.59
C SER A 479 -30.54 8.62 -12.49
N VAL A 480 -30.84 9.03 -13.72
CA VAL A 480 -29.85 9.61 -14.66
C VAL A 480 -29.66 11.11 -14.43
N GLN A 481 -30.70 11.81 -13.98
CA GLN A 481 -30.53 13.17 -13.47
C GLN A 481 -29.65 13.17 -12.21
N GLN A 482 -29.98 12.32 -11.21
CA GLN A 482 -29.19 12.16 -9.99
C GLN A 482 -27.74 11.73 -10.28
N LEU A 483 -27.50 10.92 -11.32
CA LEU A 483 -26.16 10.53 -11.75
C LEU A 483 -25.36 11.69 -12.35
N MET A 484 -26.02 12.57 -13.12
CA MET A 484 -25.41 13.81 -13.64
C MET A 484 -25.13 14.81 -12.51
N GLU A 485 -26.03 14.94 -11.54
CA GLU A 485 -25.82 15.78 -10.35
C GLU A 485 -24.64 15.27 -9.49
N LEU A 486 -24.53 13.96 -9.28
CA LEU A 486 -23.37 13.33 -8.63
C LEU A 486 -22.05 13.63 -9.38
N ALA A 487 -22.06 13.51 -10.70
CA ALA A 487 -20.91 13.84 -11.55
C ALA A 487 -20.52 15.32 -11.44
N LEU A 488 -21.49 16.24 -11.52
CA LEU A 488 -21.26 17.69 -11.35
C LEU A 488 -20.66 18.03 -9.99
N ASN A 489 -21.22 17.47 -8.91
CA ASN A 489 -20.73 17.71 -7.55
C ASN A 489 -19.28 17.22 -7.37
N THR A 490 -18.96 16.05 -7.93
CA THR A 490 -17.60 15.48 -7.90
C THR A 490 -16.61 16.34 -8.72
N LEU A 491 -17.01 16.92 -9.85
CA LEU A 491 -16.19 17.87 -10.61
C LEU A 491 -16.02 19.22 -9.88
N CYS A 492 -17.03 19.68 -9.14
CA CYS A 492 -16.90 20.90 -8.33
C CYS A 492 -15.95 20.70 -7.14
N GLU A 493 -15.93 19.52 -6.51
CA GLU A 493 -14.96 19.19 -5.47
C GLU A 493 -13.54 19.06 -6.04
N ALA A 494 -13.39 18.61 -7.30
CA ALA A 494 -12.11 18.57 -8.00
C ALA A 494 -11.51 19.96 -8.28
N VAL A 495 -12.33 21.00 -8.48
CA VAL A 495 -11.89 22.39 -8.69
C VAL A 495 -11.22 22.97 -7.44
N GLY A 496 -11.71 22.65 -6.25
CA GLY A 496 -11.13 23.09 -4.97
C GLY A 496 -10.03 22.20 -4.41
N SER A 497 -9.60 21.18 -5.18
CA SER A 497 -8.71 20.12 -4.69
C SER A 497 -7.26 20.26 -5.17
N SER A 498 -6.34 19.64 -4.43
CA SER A 498 -4.96 19.43 -4.88
C SER A 498 -4.89 18.65 -6.20
N THR A 499 -3.87 18.90 -7.03
CA THR A 499 -3.73 18.34 -8.39
C THR A 499 -3.98 16.83 -8.47
N GLN A 500 -3.40 16.04 -7.56
CA GLN A 500 -3.56 14.59 -7.56
C GLN A 500 -4.99 14.14 -7.18
N CYS A 501 -5.63 14.84 -6.25
CA CYS A 501 -7.04 14.62 -5.91
C CYS A 501 -7.94 15.00 -7.10
N ALA A 502 -7.72 16.18 -7.70
CA ALA A 502 -8.48 16.66 -8.85
C ALA A 502 -8.40 15.70 -10.06
N LEU A 503 -7.21 15.15 -10.34
CA LEU A 503 -7.02 14.10 -11.35
C LEU A 503 -7.83 12.84 -11.04
N GLN A 504 -7.77 12.31 -9.81
CA GLN A 504 -8.51 11.11 -9.42
C GLN A 504 -10.03 11.31 -9.46
N LEU A 505 -10.53 12.47 -9.00
CA LEU A 505 -11.94 12.82 -9.05
C LEU A 505 -12.44 13.00 -10.50
N PHE A 506 -11.66 13.67 -11.35
CA PHE A 506 -11.98 13.84 -12.78
C PHE A 506 -12.08 12.50 -13.52
N PHE A 507 -11.08 11.63 -13.37
CA PHE A 507 -11.12 10.29 -13.98
C PHE A 507 -12.20 9.41 -13.36
N THR A 508 -12.53 9.59 -12.07
CA THR A 508 -13.68 8.92 -11.46
C THR A 508 -15.00 9.33 -12.11
N VAL A 509 -15.19 10.61 -12.45
CA VAL A 509 -16.39 11.06 -13.18
C VAL A 509 -16.45 10.46 -14.59
N ARG A 510 -15.31 10.32 -15.31
CA ARG A 510 -15.27 9.53 -16.55
C ARG A 510 -15.64 8.06 -16.31
N ASN A 511 -15.16 7.45 -15.22
CA ASN A 511 -15.48 6.08 -14.84
C ASN A 511 -16.97 5.90 -14.48
N ILE A 512 -17.66 6.90 -13.92
CA ILE A 512 -19.13 6.87 -13.72
C ILE A 512 -19.86 6.68 -15.06
N PHE A 513 -19.48 7.46 -16.07
CA PHE A 513 -20.12 7.39 -17.39
C PHE A 513 -19.77 6.11 -18.15
N GLN A 514 -18.52 5.62 -18.05
CA GLN A 514 -18.15 4.31 -18.59
C GLN A 514 -18.95 3.18 -17.91
N LEU A 515 -19.05 3.22 -16.58
CA LEU A 515 -19.79 2.23 -15.82
C LEU A 515 -21.30 2.25 -16.12
N PHE A 516 -21.89 3.41 -16.43
CA PHE A 516 -23.27 3.47 -16.93
C PHE A 516 -23.40 2.71 -18.26
N TYR A 517 -22.48 2.95 -19.19
CA TYR A 517 -22.46 2.34 -20.52
C TYR A 517 -22.39 0.80 -20.44
N ASP A 518 -21.62 0.25 -19.51
CA ASP A 518 -21.46 -1.20 -19.34
C ASP A 518 -22.56 -1.84 -18.47
N VAL A 519 -22.95 -1.21 -17.35
CA VAL A 519 -23.85 -1.81 -16.35
C VAL A 519 -25.32 -1.71 -16.74
N VAL A 520 -25.81 -0.54 -17.17
CA VAL A 520 -27.25 -0.32 -17.37
C VAL A 520 -27.84 -1.21 -18.49
N PRO A 521 -27.21 -1.35 -19.67
CA PRO A 521 -27.70 -2.25 -20.72
C PRO A 521 -27.63 -3.72 -20.34
N THR A 522 -26.66 -4.10 -19.50
CA THR A 522 -26.46 -5.48 -19.04
C THR A 522 -27.49 -5.87 -17.98
N TYR A 523 -27.65 -5.03 -16.94
CA TYR A 523 -28.53 -5.29 -15.81
C TYR A 523 -30.02 -5.20 -16.18
N HIS A 524 -30.41 -4.19 -16.98
CA HIS A 524 -31.81 -4.00 -17.38
C HIS A 524 -32.18 -4.72 -18.70
N LYS A 525 -31.30 -5.55 -19.26
CA LYS A 525 -31.44 -6.15 -20.61
C LYS A 525 -32.82 -6.72 -20.89
N GLU A 526 -33.35 -7.54 -19.99
CA GLU A 526 -34.69 -8.13 -20.15
C GLU A 526 -35.81 -7.08 -20.07
N ASN A 527 -35.72 -6.13 -19.14
CA ASN A 527 -36.72 -5.09 -18.95
C ASN A 527 -36.79 -4.14 -20.16
N LEU A 528 -35.64 -3.85 -20.77
CA LEU A 528 -35.55 -3.04 -21.99
C LEU A 528 -36.17 -3.74 -23.21
N LEU A 529 -36.12 -5.07 -23.28
CA LEU A 529 -36.77 -5.87 -24.32
C LEU A 529 -38.29 -6.08 -24.06
N LYS A 530 -38.67 -6.26 -22.79
CA LYS A 530 -40.06 -6.55 -22.38
C LYS A 530 -40.95 -5.31 -22.37
N PHE A 531 -40.41 -4.10 -22.16
CA PHE A 531 -41.20 -2.89 -21.94
C PHE A 531 -40.82 -1.75 -22.89
N PRO A 532 -41.64 -1.47 -23.94
CA PRO A 532 -41.37 -0.40 -24.92
C PRO A 532 -41.13 0.99 -24.32
N HIS A 533 -41.74 1.28 -23.16
CA HIS A 533 -41.54 2.51 -22.40
C HIS A 533 -40.10 2.67 -21.89
N LEU A 534 -39.52 1.60 -21.34
CA LEU A 534 -38.17 1.63 -20.76
C LEU A 534 -37.09 1.74 -21.84
N ALA A 535 -37.29 1.12 -23.01
CA ALA A 535 -36.41 1.31 -24.16
C ALA A 535 -36.38 2.77 -24.64
N ALA A 536 -37.54 3.44 -24.66
CA ALA A 536 -37.65 4.86 -25.00
C ALA A 536 -36.98 5.77 -23.96
N ILE A 537 -37.17 5.49 -22.66
CA ILE A 537 -36.46 6.20 -21.58
C ILE A 537 -34.95 5.99 -21.69
N GLN A 538 -34.47 4.77 -21.92
CA GLN A 538 -33.04 4.50 -22.01
C GLN A 538 -32.40 5.14 -23.26
N HIS A 539 -33.14 5.26 -24.36
CA HIS A 539 -32.74 6.07 -25.50
C HIS A 539 -32.52 7.53 -25.10
N ASN A 540 -33.52 8.14 -24.47
CA ASN A 540 -33.46 9.54 -24.00
C ASN A 540 -32.35 9.76 -22.97
N ASN A 541 -32.18 8.85 -22.01
CA ASN A 541 -31.07 8.87 -21.04
C ASN A 541 -29.72 8.96 -21.74
N CYS A 542 -29.49 8.10 -22.73
CA CYS A 542 -28.24 8.10 -23.49
C CYS A 542 -28.06 9.39 -24.29
N MET A 543 -29.12 9.95 -24.88
CA MET A 543 -29.06 11.22 -25.63
C MET A 543 -28.85 12.44 -24.72
N TYR A 544 -29.44 12.43 -23.52
CA TYR A 544 -29.26 13.45 -22.47
C TYR A 544 -27.82 13.47 -21.94
N LEU A 545 -27.28 12.30 -21.58
CA LEU A 545 -25.88 12.16 -21.19
C LEU A 545 -24.95 12.59 -22.33
N ALA A 546 -25.17 12.09 -23.55
CA ALA A 546 -24.42 12.49 -24.74
C ALA A 546 -24.49 13.99 -25.06
N HIS A 547 -25.59 14.67 -24.74
CA HIS A 547 -25.72 16.12 -24.91
C HIS A 547 -24.87 16.89 -23.89
N HIS A 548 -24.94 16.54 -22.60
CA HIS A 548 -24.17 17.25 -21.57
C HIS A 548 -22.67 16.97 -21.66
N LEU A 549 -22.25 15.75 -22.01
CA LEU A 549 -20.83 15.40 -22.17
C LEU A 549 -20.11 16.20 -23.27
N LEU A 550 -20.83 16.80 -24.24
CA LEU A 550 -20.25 17.71 -25.24
C LEU A 550 -19.63 18.98 -24.60
N THR A 551 -20.25 19.49 -23.54
CA THR A 551 -19.90 20.79 -22.92
C THR A 551 -19.30 20.65 -21.53
N LEU A 552 -19.52 19.52 -20.85
CA LEU A 552 -19.07 19.28 -19.47
C LEU A 552 -17.57 19.55 -19.28
N GLY A 553 -16.72 19.03 -20.17
CA GLY A 553 -15.27 19.26 -20.09
C GLY A 553 -14.90 20.74 -20.21
N HIS A 554 -15.55 21.47 -21.12
CA HIS A 554 -15.29 22.89 -21.36
C HIS A 554 -15.64 23.76 -20.15
N HIS A 555 -16.77 23.51 -19.47
CA HIS A 555 -17.19 24.28 -18.29
C HIS A 555 -16.20 24.18 -17.11
N PHE A 556 -15.57 23.02 -16.92
CA PHE A 556 -14.64 22.79 -15.81
C PHE A 556 -13.16 23.04 -16.17
N ARG A 557 -12.78 23.00 -17.46
CA ARG A 557 -11.38 23.12 -17.91
C ARG A 557 -10.65 24.35 -17.35
N SER A 558 -11.27 25.53 -17.31
CA SER A 558 -10.64 26.76 -16.81
C SER A 558 -10.55 26.87 -15.28
N HIS A 559 -11.09 25.88 -14.56
CA HIS A 559 -11.20 25.87 -13.10
C HIS A 559 -10.46 24.67 -12.47
N LEU A 560 -10.03 23.69 -13.26
CA LEU A 560 -9.28 22.53 -12.78
C LEU A 560 -7.76 22.79 -12.79
N PRO A 561 -6.98 22.27 -11.83
CA PRO A 561 -5.54 22.45 -11.79
C PRO A 561 -4.81 21.73 -12.94
N ASN A 562 -3.66 22.27 -13.36
CA ASN A 562 -2.78 21.64 -14.35
C ASN A 562 -2.40 20.20 -13.92
N PRO A 563 -2.39 19.21 -14.84
CA PRO A 563 -2.48 19.33 -16.30
C PRO A 563 -3.91 19.21 -16.89
N LEU A 564 -4.97 19.23 -16.07
CA LEU A 564 -6.35 19.08 -16.58
C LEU A 564 -6.76 20.28 -17.46
N SER A 565 -6.39 21.48 -17.03
CA SER A 565 -6.53 22.76 -17.73
C SER A 565 -5.88 22.79 -19.11
N ASP A 566 -4.76 22.10 -19.30
CA ASP A 566 -3.98 22.13 -20.55
C ASP A 566 -4.68 21.40 -21.72
N GLY A 567 -5.73 20.63 -21.44
CA GLY A 567 -6.62 20.04 -22.45
C GLY A 567 -6.98 18.58 -22.24
N VAL A 568 -6.40 17.93 -21.22
CA VAL A 568 -6.67 16.53 -20.87
C VAL A 568 -8.12 16.34 -20.38
N ALA A 569 -8.75 17.39 -19.84
CA ALA A 569 -10.11 17.36 -19.31
C ALA A 569 -11.21 17.38 -20.40
N THR A 570 -11.42 16.24 -21.08
CA THR A 570 -12.51 16.05 -22.06
C THR A 570 -13.45 14.89 -21.71
N PHE A 571 -14.65 14.93 -22.30
CA PHE A 571 -15.68 13.87 -22.30
C PHE A 571 -16.26 13.62 -23.70
N VAL A 572 -15.83 14.38 -24.71
CA VAL A 572 -16.43 14.39 -26.06
C VAL A 572 -16.23 13.07 -26.79
N ASP A 573 -15.14 12.36 -26.47
CA ASP A 573 -14.80 11.02 -26.95
C ASP A 573 -15.86 9.95 -26.58
N MET A 574 -16.59 10.14 -25.47
CA MET A 574 -17.61 9.20 -25.01
C MET A 574 -18.95 9.39 -25.75
N VAL A 575 -19.19 10.58 -26.31
CA VAL A 575 -20.47 11.00 -26.92
C VAL A 575 -20.94 10.07 -28.06
N PRO A 576 -20.09 9.61 -29.01
CA PRO A 576 -20.50 8.67 -30.04
C PRO A 576 -20.95 7.32 -29.47
N GLY A 577 -20.30 6.85 -28.40
CA GLY A 577 -20.65 5.61 -27.70
C GLY A 577 -22.06 5.68 -27.13
N PHE A 578 -22.35 6.70 -26.31
CA PHE A 578 -23.69 6.91 -25.75
C PHE A 578 -24.78 7.03 -26.83
N ARG A 579 -24.56 7.82 -27.89
CA ARG A 579 -25.52 7.95 -29.00
C ARG A 579 -25.79 6.61 -29.69
N LYS A 580 -24.75 5.82 -29.95
CA LYS A 580 -24.85 4.49 -30.53
C LYS A 580 -25.61 3.53 -29.61
N LEU A 581 -25.31 3.52 -28.31
CA LEU A 581 -25.97 2.67 -27.33
C LEU A 581 -27.48 2.95 -27.23
N GLY A 582 -27.86 4.22 -27.08
CA GLY A 582 -29.27 4.62 -27.03
C GLY A 582 -30.02 4.29 -28.33
N ALA A 583 -29.38 4.50 -29.49
CA ALA A 583 -29.96 4.14 -30.78
C ALA A 583 -30.13 2.62 -30.94
N GLN A 584 -29.12 1.82 -30.59
CA GLN A 584 -29.19 0.35 -30.69
C GLN A 584 -30.24 -0.26 -29.76
N CYS A 585 -30.37 0.26 -28.53
CA CYS A 585 -31.41 -0.17 -27.59
C CYS A 585 -32.82 0.04 -28.18
N PHE A 586 -33.12 1.26 -28.67
CA PHE A 586 -34.43 1.57 -29.22
C PHE A 586 -34.71 0.86 -30.55
N LEU A 587 -33.71 0.74 -31.45
CA LEU A 587 -33.84 -0.02 -32.69
C LEU A 587 -34.12 -1.51 -32.44
N THR A 588 -33.54 -2.09 -31.39
CA THR A 588 -33.84 -3.47 -30.98
C THR A 588 -35.32 -3.60 -30.59
N GLN A 589 -35.86 -2.65 -29.82
CA GLN A 589 -37.28 -2.66 -29.45
C GLN A 589 -38.23 -2.42 -30.63
N LEU A 590 -37.84 -1.55 -31.58
CA LEU A 590 -38.60 -1.36 -32.81
C LEU A 590 -38.63 -2.65 -33.66
N ASN A 591 -37.56 -3.45 -33.66
CA ASN A 591 -37.56 -4.75 -34.33
C ASN A 591 -38.46 -5.80 -33.63
N VAL A 592 -38.52 -5.80 -32.29
CA VAL A 592 -39.47 -6.64 -31.53
C VAL A 592 -40.91 -6.27 -31.88
N GLN A 593 -41.26 -4.98 -31.81
CA GLN A 593 -42.61 -4.52 -32.19
C GLN A 593 -42.92 -4.72 -33.68
N ARG A 594 -41.92 -4.62 -34.57
CA ARG A 594 -42.06 -4.99 -35.98
C ARG A 594 -42.45 -6.47 -36.15
N ALA A 595 -41.85 -7.37 -35.39
CA ALA A 595 -42.17 -8.80 -35.44
C ALA A 595 -43.60 -9.07 -34.93
N GLU A 596 -43.99 -8.51 -33.79
CA GLU A 596 -45.34 -8.67 -33.22
C GLU A 596 -46.45 -8.18 -34.17
N LEU A 597 -46.23 -7.08 -34.90
CA LEU A 597 -47.20 -6.58 -35.89
C LEU A 597 -47.34 -7.53 -37.10
N LEU A 598 -46.24 -8.13 -37.55
CA LEU A 598 -46.23 -9.12 -38.64
C LEU A 598 -46.85 -10.45 -38.21
N GLU A 599 -46.59 -10.90 -36.98
CA GLU A 599 -47.22 -12.07 -36.37
C GLU A 599 -48.74 -11.91 -36.30
N ARG A 600 -49.25 -10.74 -35.86
CA ARG A 600 -50.68 -10.44 -35.88
C ARG A 600 -51.27 -10.42 -37.29
N LEU A 601 -50.59 -9.80 -38.26
CA LEU A 601 -51.02 -9.85 -39.67
C LEU A 601 -51.03 -11.27 -40.24
N SER A 602 -50.16 -12.18 -39.79
CA SER A 602 -50.18 -13.57 -40.28
C SER A 602 -51.49 -14.30 -39.98
N THR A 603 -52.24 -13.89 -38.94
CA THR A 603 -53.57 -14.43 -38.61
C THR A 603 -54.67 -14.06 -39.61
N ALA A 604 -54.40 -13.16 -40.57
CA ALA A 604 -55.30 -12.82 -41.68
C ALA A 604 -55.30 -13.86 -42.83
N HIS A 605 -54.66 -15.02 -42.66
CA HIS A 605 -54.64 -16.12 -43.65
C HIS A 605 -54.19 -15.69 -45.08
N ASN A 606 -53.25 -14.73 -45.13
CA ASN A 606 -52.76 -14.05 -46.34
C ASN A 606 -53.79 -13.21 -47.11
N PHE A 607 -54.98 -12.96 -46.54
CA PHE A 607 -56.11 -12.28 -47.19
C PHE A 607 -56.67 -13.02 -48.43
N CYS A 608 -56.54 -14.35 -48.47
CA CYS A 608 -57.22 -15.20 -49.45
C CYS A 608 -58.63 -15.55 -48.97
N ASN A 609 -59.56 -15.79 -49.92
CA ASN A 609 -60.91 -16.33 -49.67
C ASN A 609 -61.66 -15.57 -48.57
N LEU A 610 -61.87 -14.27 -48.79
CA LEU A 610 -62.63 -13.38 -47.90
C LEU A 610 -64.14 -13.40 -48.21
N ASP A 611 -64.57 -14.20 -49.17
CA ASP A 611 -65.95 -14.66 -49.38
C ASP A 611 -66.44 -15.52 -48.20
N ASP A 612 -65.52 -16.23 -47.54
CA ASP A 612 -65.78 -16.93 -46.27
C ASP A 612 -65.80 -15.94 -45.08
N GLU A 613 -66.90 -15.96 -44.32
CA GLU A 613 -67.12 -15.08 -43.17
C GLU A 613 -66.09 -15.28 -42.04
N ASP A 614 -65.65 -16.52 -41.75
CA ASP A 614 -64.67 -16.77 -40.70
C ASP A 614 -63.28 -16.21 -41.10
N ASN A 615 -62.89 -16.36 -42.37
CA ASN A 615 -61.69 -15.73 -42.94
C ASN A 615 -61.78 -14.19 -42.92
N TYR A 616 -62.91 -13.61 -43.32
CA TYR A 616 -63.11 -12.15 -43.29
C TYR A 616 -63.09 -11.60 -41.86
N ILE A 617 -63.74 -12.28 -40.91
CA ILE A 617 -63.68 -11.96 -39.48
C ILE A 617 -62.23 -12.05 -38.97
N ALA A 618 -61.46 -13.07 -39.35
CA ALA A 618 -60.05 -13.21 -38.98
C ALA A 618 -59.19 -12.07 -39.54
N ALA A 619 -59.31 -11.74 -40.83
CA ALA A 619 -58.59 -10.64 -41.47
C ALA A 619 -58.96 -9.27 -40.87
N SER A 620 -60.24 -9.02 -40.63
CA SER A 620 -60.73 -7.79 -40.02
C SER A 620 -60.28 -7.63 -38.56
N LYS A 621 -60.20 -8.74 -37.82
CA LYS A 621 -59.64 -8.79 -36.46
C LYS A 621 -58.13 -8.54 -36.46
N ALA A 622 -57.39 -9.13 -37.40
CA ALA A 622 -55.94 -8.92 -37.53
C ALA A 622 -55.61 -7.44 -37.80
N VAL A 623 -56.26 -6.81 -38.79
CA VAL A 623 -56.09 -5.38 -39.12
C VAL A 623 -56.41 -4.50 -37.91
N ARG A 624 -57.54 -4.72 -37.24
CA ARG A 624 -57.92 -3.97 -36.04
C ARG A 624 -56.94 -4.17 -34.87
N GLN A 625 -56.41 -5.38 -34.66
CA GLN A 625 -55.41 -5.66 -33.63
C GLN A 625 -54.06 -4.96 -33.88
N VAL A 626 -53.66 -4.82 -35.14
CA VAL A 626 -52.43 -4.13 -35.57
C VAL A 626 -52.56 -2.62 -35.34
N ILE A 627 -53.68 -2.02 -35.77
CA ILE A 627 -53.98 -0.61 -35.50
C ILE A 627 -54.07 -0.35 -34.00
N HIS A 628 -54.71 -1.24 -33.24
CA HIS A 628 -54.82 -1.14 -31.79
C HIS A 628 -53.44 -1.20 -31.09
N GLN A 629 -52.53 -2.08 -31.53
CA GLN A 629 -51.15 -2.09 -31.01
C GLN A 629 -50.40 -0.79 -31.33
N LEU A 630 -50.55 -0.24 -32.53
CA LEU A 630 -49.96 1.05 -32.88
C LEU A 630 -50.53 2.19 -32.02
N LYS A 631 -51.83 2.19 -31.72
CA LYS A 631 -52.45 3.15 -30.79
C LYS A 631 -51.93 2.99 -29.35
N GLN A 632 -51.75 1.76 -28.86
CA GLN A 632 -51.14 1.50 -27.54
C GLN A 632 -49.66 1.94 -27.46
N LEU A 633 -48.85 1.66 -28.48
CA LEU A 633 -47.48 2.18 -28.56
C LEU A 633 -47.45 3.71 -28.64
N GLY A 634 -48.42 4.27 -29.37
CA GLY A 634 -48.61 5.70 -29.53
C GLY A 634 -48.79 6.41 -28.19
N THR A 635 -49.59 5.87 -27.26
CA THR A 635 -49.74 6.43 -25.91
C THR A 635 -48.56 6.11 -24.98
N VAL A 636 -47.93 4.94 -25.12
CA VAL A 636 -46.76 4.54 -24.30
C VAL A 636 -45.50 5.39 -24.58
N TRP A 637 -45.39 5.98 -25.77
CA TRP A 637 -44.28 6.87 -26.16
C TRP A 637 -44.65 8.36 -26.19
N GLN A 638 -45.93 8.71 -26.10
CA GLN A 638 -46.42 10.09 -25.98
C GLN A 638 -45.81 10.78 -24.75
N ASP A 639 -45.41 12.04 -24.88
CA ASP A 639 -44.69 12.82 -23.84
C ASP A 639 -43.33 12.23 -23.38
N VAL A 640 -42.91 11.06 -23.88
CA VAL A 640 -41.62 10.43 -23.57
C VAL A 640 -40.58 10.79 -24.62
N LEU A 641 -40.82 10.46 -25.89
CA LEU A 641 -39.86 10.66 -26.98
C LEU A 641 -39.91 12.08 -27.57
N PRO A 642 -38.79 12.62 -28.07
CA PRO A 642 -38.80 13.78 -28.95
C PRO A 642 -39.70 13.56 -30.17
N VAL A 643 -40.53 14.55 -30.52
CA VAL A 643 -41.55 14.49 -31.60
C VAL A 643 -41.01 13.85 -32.90
N GLY A 644 -39.86 14.31 -33.41
CA GLY A 644 -39.28 13.79 -34.65
C GLY A 644 -38.79 12.33 -34.56
N ILE A 645 -38.45 11.84 -33.36
CA ILE A 645 -38.09 10.44 -33.13
C ILE A 645 -39.37 9.60 -33.01
N TYR A 646 -40.40 10.11 -32.31
CA TYR A 646 -41.72 9.50 -32.21
C TYR A 646 -42.36 9.29 -33.59
N CYS A 647 -42.52 10.34 -34.40
CA CYS A 647 -43.18 10.24 -35.71
C CYS A 647 -42.41 9.31 -36.66
N LYS A 648 -41.08 9.30 -36.58
CA LYS A 648 -40.23 8.36 -37.33
C LYS A 648 -40.37 6.91 -36.82
N ALA A 649 -40.54 6.68 -35.52
CA ALA A 649 -40.79 5.34 -34.98
C ALA A 649 -42.16 4.81 -35.43
N MET A 650 -43.23 5.58 -35.18
CA MET A 650 -44.60 5.23 -35.57
C MET A 650 -44.73 5.03 -37.08
N GLY A 651 -44.13 5.92 -37.89
CA GLY A 651 -44.12 5.81 -39.34
C GLY A 651 -43.43 4.55 -39.87
N ASN A 652 -42.31 4.13 -39.29
CA ASN A 652 -41.65 2.88 -39.70
C ASN A 652 -42.48 1.63 -39.34
N LEU A 653 -43.20 1.64 -38.21
CA LEU A 653 -44.07 0.54 -37.81
C LEU A 653 -45.34 0.47 -38.68
N LEU A 654 -46.03 1.59 -38.90
CA LEU A 654 -47.17 1.66 -39.81
C LEU A 654 -46.77 1.31 -41.26
N ASN A 655 -45.61 1.79 -41.72
CA ASN A 655 -45.06 1.38 -43.02
C ASN A 655 -44.79 -0.13 -43.10
N THR A 656 -44.39 -0.77 -41.99
CA THR A 656 -44.22 -2.23 -41.98
C THR A 656 -45.55 -2.93 -42.25
N ALA A 657 -46.59 -2.60 -41.50
CA ALA A 657 -47.91 -3.21 -41.66
C ALA A 657 -48.46 -2.99 -43.09
N ILE A 658 -48.34 -1.78 -43.61
CA ILE A 658 -48.75 -1.43 -44.97
C ILE A 658 -47.94 -2.18 -46.04
N THR A 659 -46.61 -2.32 -45.85
CA THR A 659 -45.77 -3.06 -46.82
C THR A 659 -46.15 -4.54 -46.87
N GLU A 660 -46.48 -5.14 -45.71
CA GLU A 660 -46.94 -6.52 -45.63
C GLU A 660 -48.32 -6.69 -46.29
N VAL A 661 -49.29 -5.82 -45.99
CA VAL A 661 -50.63 -5.87 -46.61
C VAL A 661 -50.56 -5.71 -48.14
N ILE A 662 -49.75 -4.76 -48.65
CA ILE A 662 -49.49 -4.65 -50.10
C ILE A 662 -48.89 -5.95 -50.63
N ALA A 663 -47.86 -6.51 -49.98
CA ALA A 663 -47.19 -7.71 -50.45
C ALA A 663 -48.14 -8.92 -50.51
N LYS A 664 -49.08 -9.06 -49.55
CA LYS A 664 -50.09 -10.13 -49.57
C LYS A 664 -51.11 -9.95 -50.69
N ILE A 665 -51.68 -8.76 -50.85
CA ILE A 665 -52.64 -8.47 -51.94
C ILE A 665 -51.98 -8.68 -53.32
N MET A 666 -50.71 -8.29 -53.46
CA MET A 666 -49.93 -8.51 -54.69
C MET A 666 -49.57 -9.99 -54.98
N MET A 667 -49.80 -10.91 -54.02
CA MET A 667 -49.58 -12.36 -54.18
C MET A 667 -50.86 -13.13 -54.54
N LEU A 668 -52.04 -12.48 -54.57
CA LEU A 668 -53.29 -13.12 -54.97
C LEU A 668 -53.33 -13.30 -56.49
N GLU A 669 -53.58 -14.53 -56.95
CA GLU A 669 -53.62 -14.86 -58.40
C GLU A 669 -54.97 -14.50 -59.06
N ASP A 670 -56.05 -14.58 -58.29
CA ASP A 670 -57.43 -14.23 -58.65
C ASP A 670 -58.07 -13.52 -57.44
N ILE A 671 -58.94 -12.54 -57.66
CA ILE A 671 -59.62 -11.76 -56.62
C ILE A 671 -61.08 -11.58 -57.08
N SER A 672 -62.03 -12.18 -56.35
CA SER A 672 -63.45 -12.02 -56.70
C SER A 672 -63.95 -10.59 -56.47
N SER A 673 -65.13 -10.27 -56.99
CA SER A 673 -65.75 -8.96 -56.74
C SER A 673 -66.14 -8.74 -55.28
N GLU A 674 -66.25 -9.82 -54.50
CA GLU A 674 -66.60 -9.78 -53.07
C GLU A 674 -65.33 -9.67 -52.23
N ASP A 675 -64.27 -10.44 -52.55
CA ASP A 675 -62.92 -10.25 -52.02
C ASP A 675 -62.43 -8.81 -52.24
N GLY A 676 -62.66 -8.22 -53.42
CA GLY A 676 -62.23 -6.87 -53.75
C GLY A 676 -62.85 -5.79 -52.85
N GLU A 677 -64.15 -5.88 -52.57
CA GLU A 677 -64.85 -4.95 -51.68
C GLU A 677 -64.48 -5.18 -50.19
N HIS A 678 -64.25 -6.44 -49.80
CA HIS A 678 -63.74 -6.78 -48.47
C HIS A 678 -62.30 -6.27 -48.25
N LEU A 679 -61.39 -6.50 -49.21
CA LEU A 679 -60.02 -5.93 -49.21
C LEU A 679 -60.05 -4.40 -49.19
N HIS A 680 -60.91 -3.77 -50.00
CA HIS A 680 -61.08 -2.31 -50.01
C HIS A 680 -61.51 -1.80 -48.63
N THR A 681 -62.50 -2.45 -47.99
CA THR A 681 -62.99 -2.09 -46.64
C THR A 681 -61.91 -2.24 -45.56
N LEU A 682 -61.16 -3.34 -45.59
CA LEU A 682 -60.03 -3.59 -44.67
C LEU A 682 -58.93 -2.53 -44.83
N CYS A 683 -58.59 -2.18 -46.08
CA CYS A 683 -57.52 -1.22 -46.34
C CYS A 683 -57.97 0.23 -46.10
N GLN A 684 -59.25 0.56 -46.35
CA GLN A 684 -59.84 1.86 -46.01
C GLN A 684 -59.82 2.10 -44.49
N THR A 685 -60.05 1.07 -43.68
CA THR A 685 -59.89 1.12 -42.21
C THR A 685 -58.45 1.54 -41.82
N ILE A 686 -57.43 1.08 -42.55
CA ILE A 686 -56.02 1.48 -42.34
C ILE A 686 -55.77 2.92 -42.82
N ILE A 687 -56.43 3.38 -43.89
CA ILE A 687 -56.34 4.77 -44.37
C ILE A 687 -56.94 5.76 -43.36
N GLU A 688 -58.06 5.40 -42.72
CA GLU A 688 -58.79 6.25 -41.76
C GLU A 688 -58.18 6.22 -40.36
N GLU A 689 -57.87 5.04 -39.80
CA GLU A 689 -57.31 4.95 -38.45
C GLU A 689 -55.78 5.08 -38.39
N GLY A 690 -55.08 4.83 -39.51
CA GLY A 690 -53.61 4.89 -39.58
C GLY A 690 -53.02 6.26 -39.20
N PRO A 691 -53.56 7.40 -39.66
CA PRO A 691 -53.10 8.73 -39.25
C PRO A 691 -53.31 8.99 -37.76
N LEU A 692 -54.33 8.40 -37.14
CA LEU A 692 -54.67 8.63 -35.74
C LEU A 692 -53.65 8.06 -34.75
N VAL A 693 -52.68 7.23 -35.20
CA VAL A 693 -51.59 6.72 -34.34
C VAL A 693 -50.50 7.77 -34.08
N PHE A 694 -50.51 8.90 -34.80
CA PHE A 694 -49.53 9.97 -34.65
C PHE A 694 -49.95 10.97 -33.56
N ILE A 695 -49.73 10.61 -32.30
CA ILE A 695 -50.05 11.42 -31.11
C ILE A 695 -48.81 11.80 -30.26
N PRO A 696 -47.77 12.45 -30.84
CA PRO A 696 -46.53 12.75 -30.13
C PRO A 696 -46.71 13.67 -28.90
N LEU A 697 -47.71 14.56 -28.93
CA LEU A 697 -48.00 15.50 -27.85
C LEU A 697 -49.22 15.03 -27.04
N ALA A 698 -49.23 15.33 -25.74
CA ALA A 698 -50.40 15.08 -24.86
C ALA A 698 -51.60 15.99 -25.19
N GLU A 699 -51.37 17.10 -25.89
CA GLU A 699 -52.42 18.04 -26.31
C GLU A 699 -52.94 17.67 -27.71
N GLU A 700 -54.08 16.96 -27.77
CA GLU A 700 -54.63 16.39 -29.00
C GLU A 700 -54.78 17.40 -30.16
N HIS A 701 -55.23 18.62 -29.85
CA HIS A 701 -55.42 19.69 -30.84
C HIS A 701 -54.12 20.10 -31.57
N LYS A 702 -52.94 19.84 -30.99
CA LYS A 702 -51.62 20.08 -31.60
C LYS A 702 -51.12 18.89 -32.43
N ASN A 703 -51.73 17.72 -32.33
CA ASN A 703 -51.29 16.52 -33.06
C ASN A 703 -51.73 16.50 -34.53
N ARG A 704 -52.81 17.19 -34.89
CA ARG A 704 -53.40 17.21 -36.24
C ARG A 704 -52.37 17.37 -37.37
N LYS A 705 -51.40 18.28 -37.21
CA LYS A 705 -50.30 18.48 -38.18
C LYS A 705 -49.55 17.19 -38.51
N TYR A 706 -49.23 16.36 -37.51
CA TYR A 706 -48.47 15.11 -37.71
C TYR A 706 -49.32 14.00 -38.35
N GLN A 707 -50.65 14.09 -38.19
CA GLN A 707 -51.63 13.21 -38.85
C GLN A 707 -51.81 13.58 -40.33
N GLU A 708 -51.64 14.86 -40.68
CA GLU A 708 -51.59 15.34 -42.06
C GLU A 708 -50.20 15.05 -42.72
N GLU A 709 -49.11 15.09 -41.95
CA GLU A 709 -47.73 14.79 -42.40
C GLU A 709 -47.38 13.29 -42.56
N VAL A 710 -48.33 12.36 -42.40
CA VAL A 710 -48.09 10.90 -42.52
C VAL A 710 -47.26 10.47 -43.74
N PRO A 711 -47.44 11.03 -44.97
CA PRO A 711 -46.62 10.66 -46.14
C PRO A 711 -45.11 10.88 -45.95
N LEU A 712 -44.70 11.80 -45.06
CA LEU A 712 -43.29 12.08 -44.78
C LEU A 712 -42.62 10.98 -43.93
N TYR A 713 -43.41 10.26 -43.13
CA TYR A 713 -42.93 9.22 -42.20
C TYR A 713 -43.22 7.79 -42.70
N VAL A 714 -44.19 7.61 -43.62
CA VAL A 714 -44.65 6.32 -44.13
C VAL A 714 -44.39 6.23 -45.65
N LYS A 715 -43.24 5.64 -46.03
CA LYS A 715 -42.76 5.60 -47.43
C LYS A 715 -43.74 4.98 -48.43
N LYS A 716 -44.46 3.94 -48.04
CA LYS A 716 -45.43 3.22 -48.91
C LYS A 716 -46.87 3.73 -48.80
N TRP A 717 -47.10 4.89 -48.18
CA TRP A 717 -48.44 5.46 -47.98
C TRP A 717 -49.14 5.83 -49.30
N SER A 718 -48.42 6.45 -50.24
CA SER A 718 -48.95 6.77 -51.58
C SER A 718 -49.29 5.50 -52.36
N THR A 719 -48.34 4.54 -52.44
CA THR A 719 -48.55 3.22 -53.03
C THR A 719 -49.79 2.52 -52.47
N PHE A 720 -50.00 2.60 -51.16
CA PHE A 720 -51.15 1.99 -50.50
C PHE A 720 -52.47 2.65 -50.91
N LYS A 721 -52.55 3.99 -50.91
CA LYS A 721 -53.75 4.71 -51.36
C LYS A 721 -54.09 4.42 -52.81
N GLU A 722 -53.10 4.32 -53.68
CA GLU A 722 -53.30 3.94 -55.07
C GLU A 722 -53.82 2.50 -55.21
N LEU A 723 -53.31 1.54 -54.42
CA LEU A 723 -53.85 0.17 -54.37
C LEU A 723 -55.33 0.13 -53.97
N VAL A 724 -55.71 0.86 -52.92
CA VAL A 724 -57.11 0.87 -52.42
C VAL A 724 -58.09 1.43 -53.45
N ILE A 725 -57.65 2.38 -54.28
CA ILE A 725 -58.43 2.86 -55.42
C ILE A 725 -58.50 1.78 -56.52
N VAL A 726 -57.38 1.14 -56.86
CA VAL A 726 -57.34 0.08 -57.90
C VAL A 726 -58.22 -1.12 -57.57
N LEU A 727 -58.33 -1.53 -56.30
CA LEU A 727 -59.20 -2.64 -55.86
C LEU A 727 -60.69 -2.43 -56.21
N ARG A 728 -61.13 -1.18 -56.41
CA ARG A 728 -62.54 -0.83 -56.69
C ARG A 728 -62.73 -0.10 -58.02
N ALA A 729 -61.65 0.26 -58.70
CA ALA A 729 -61.66 0.97 -59.97
C ALA A 729 -62.02 0.03 -61.12
N ASN A 730 -62.77 0.52 -62.10
CA ASN A 730 -63.02 -0.24 -63.31
C ASN A 730 -61.79 -0.23 -64.26
N LEU A 731 -61.77 -1.16 -65.21
CA LEU A 731 -60.63 -1.36 -66.11
C LEU A 731 -60.25 -0.11 -66.95
N GLN A 732 -61.22 0.76 -67.26
CA GLN A 732 -60.95 2.01 -67.97
C GLN A 732 -60.31 3.05 -67.03
N GLU A 733 -60.81 3.18 -65.80
CA GLU A 733 -60.20 4.04 -64.77
C GLU A 733 -58.76 3.63 -64.44
N ILE A 734 -58.45 2.33 -64.40
CA ILE A 734 -57.07 1.85 -64.15
C ILE A 734 -56.14 2.26 -65.32
N VAL A 735 -56.61 2.18 -66.57
CA VAL A 735 -55.88 2.65 -67.75
C VAL A 735 -55.69 4.18 -67.72
N ASP A 736 -56.73 4.93 -67.34
CA ASP A 736 -56.68 6.39 -67.29
C ASP A 736 -55.83 6.91 -66.12
N ARG A 737 -55.73 6.16 -65.01
CA ARG A 737 -54.80 6.45 -63.91
C ARG A 737 -53.37 5.94 -64.17
N TRP A 738 -53.16 5.09 -65.18
CA TRP A 738 -51.83 4.77 -65.73
C TRP A 738 -51.32 5.86 -66.69
N ALA A 739 -52.21 6.40 -67.55
CA ALA A 739 -51.95 7.50 -68.49
C ALA A 739 -50.60 7.40 -69.23
N ASP A 740 -50.42 6.36 -70.04
CA ASP A 740 -49.19 6.07 -70.80
C ASP A 740 -47.89 6.23 -69.99
N SER A 741 -47.89 5.61 -68.82
CA SER A 741 -46.78 5.54 -67.87
C SER A 741 -46.40 6.91 -67.25
N LYS A 742 -47.36 7.84 -67.17
CA LYS A 742 -47.22 9.17 -66.55
C LYS A 742 -48.28 9.49 -65.48
N GLY A 743 -49.29 8.65 -65.33
CA GLY A 743 -50.35 8.81 -64.33
C GLY A 743 -49.89 8.44 -62.91
N PRO A 744 -50.67 8.76 -61.87
CA PRO A 744 -50.30 8.51 -60.47
C PRO A 744 -49.98 7.03 -60.18
N LEU A 745 -50.67 6.10 -60.85
CA LEU A 745 -50.44 4.67 -60.69
C LEU A 745 -49.05 4.23 -61.18
N ALA A 746 -48.54 4.87 -62.24
CA ALA A 746 -47.23 4.58 -62.83
C ALA A 746 -46.05 5.19 -62.05
N VAL A 747 -46.30 6.09 -61.11
CA VAL A 747 -45.30 6.63 -60.18
C VAL A 747 -45.03 5.65 -59.03
N GLU A 748 -46.06 4.90 -58.61
CA GLU A 748 -46.02 4.06 -57.41
C GLU A 748 -45.83 2.56 -57.69
N PHE A 749 -46.22 2.09 -58.88
CA PHE A 749 -46.18 0.68 -59.29
C PHE A 749 -45.49 0.47 -60.65
N SER A 750 -44.80 -0.67 -60.79
CA SER A 750 -44.28 -1.11 -62.09
C SER A 750 -45.38 -1.62 -63.02
N SER A 751 -45.12 -1.54 -64.32
CA SER A 751 -45.92 -2.15 -65.39
C SER A 751 -46.20 -3.64 -65.15
N SER A 752 -45.25 -4.38 -64.56
CA SER A 752 -45.43 -5.78 -64.13
C SER A 752 -46.45 -5.95 -63.01
N GLU A 753 -46.40 -5.11 -61.97
CA GLU A 753 -47.30 -5.19 -60.82
C GLU A 753 -48.74 -4.81 -61.22
N VAL A 754 -48.93 -3.72 -61.96
CA VAL A 754 -50.26 -3.31 -62.45
C VAL A 754 -50.85 -4.37 -63.40
N LYS A 755 -50.04 -4.98 -64.26
CA LYS A 755 -50.48 -6.14 -65.07
C LYS A 755 -50.84 -7.35 -64.21
N SER A 756 -50.21 -7.55 -63.05
CA SER A 756 -50.60 -8.62 -62.12
C SER A 756 -51.97 -8.33 -61.50
N LEU A 757 -52.17 -7.13 -60.95
CA LEU A 757 -53.45 -6.69 -60.38
C LEU A 757 -54.61 -6.80 -61.39
N ILE A 758 -54.40 -6.39 -62.65
CA ILE A 758 -55.42 -6.53 -63.71
C ILE A 758 -55.69 -8.00 -64.09
N ARG A 759 -54.72 -8.90 -63.89
CA ARG A 759 -54.95 -10.35 -64.09
C ARG A 759 -55.76 -10.98 -62.96
N ALA A 760 -55.64 -10.46 -61.74
CA ALA A 760 -56.38 -10.95 -60.58
C ALA A 760 -57.80 -10.34 -60.46
N LEU A 761 -57.96 -9.04 -60.76
CA LEU A 761 -59.24 -8.32 -60.54
C LEU A 761 -60.28 -8.44 -61.68
N PHE A 762 -59.91 -8.96 -62.85
CA PHE A 762 -60.81 -8.98 -64.03
C PHE A 762 -60.71 -10.28 -64.81
N GLN A 763 -61.84 -10.92 -65.11
CA GLN A 763 -61.88 -12.12 -65.95
C GLN A 763 -61.26 -11.90 -67.34
N ASN A 764 -60.70 -12.99 -67.91
CA ASN A 764 -60.00 -12.95 -69.19
C ASN A 764 -60.95 -12.62 -70.37
N THR A 765 -60.90 -11.38 -70.83
CA THR A 765 -61.78 -10.80 -71.86
C THR A 765 -60.98 -9.97 -72.86
N GLU A 766 -61.52 -9.72 -74.04
CA GLU A 766 -60.90 -8.83 -75.04
C GLU A 766 -60.61 -7.42 -74.46
N ARG A 767 -61.49 -6.92 -73.59
CA ARG A 767 -61.30 -5.64 -72.89
C ARG A 767 -60.08 -5.69 -71.96
N ARG A 768 -59.92 -6.76 -71.15
CA ARG A 768 -58.71 -7.02 -70.34
C ARG A 768 -57.47 -7.09 -71.22
N ALA A 769 -57.52 -7.79 -72.35
CA ALA A 769 -56.40 -7.87 -73.29
C ALA A 769 -55.98 -6.49 -73.82
N VAL A 770 -56.94 -5.66 -74.29
CA VAL A 770 -56.66 -4.30 -74.75
C VAL A 770 -56.03 -3.44 -73.65
N ALA A 771 -56.57 -3.45 -72.43
CA ALA A 771 -56.00 -2.70 -71.31
C ALA A 771 -54.55 -3.12 -70.98
N LEU A 772 -54.28 -4.43 -70.95
CA LEU A 772 -52.93 -4.97 -70.72
C LEU A 772 -51.90 -4.59 -71.80
N THR A 773 -52.34 -4.21 -73.02
CA THR A 773 -51.44 -3.69 -74.08
C THR A 773 -51.14 -2.19 -73.98
N LYS A 774 -52.01 -1.42 -73.32
CA LYS A 774 -51.81 0.03 -73.08
C LYS A 774 -50.80 0.27 -71.96
N ILE A 775 -50.82 -0.57 -70.92
CA ILE A 775 -49.84 -0.54 -69.83
C ILE A 775 -48.51 -1.10 -70.37
N LYS A 776 -47.45 -0.30 -70.36
CA LYS A 776 -46.13 -0.64 -70.93
C LYS A 776 -45.02 -0.44 -69.93
#